data_AF-A0A959ZSY6-F1
#
_entry.id   AF-A0A959ZSY6-F1
#
_cell.length_a   1.000
_cell.length_b   1.000
_cell.length_c   1.000
_cell.angle_alpha   90.00
_cell.angle_beta   90.00
_cell.angle_gamma   90.00
#
_symmetry.space_group_name_H-M   'P 1'
#
loop_
_entity.id
_entity.type
_entity.pdbx_description
1 polymer ?
#
loop_
_entity_poly.entity_id
_entity_poly.type
_entity_poly.pdbx_seq_one_letter_code
_entity_poly.pdbx_strand_id
1 'polypeptide(L)'
;MGGSRLRGALGGAVLAVLLLLLAPAGSPADPGTVALEVRFSQSANVRGAESNLRAANGPTLDRVERLFAQIGAIGAVPLVAGLSQAESTVLARKATRLSGSRTTNMADWYRIEVPAGSEAGALEELRDSGQVAYAGRAPVALPPPVTPDFSPSQLHLDLAPTGVGAEYGQTEPRVRGAGVTVVDLEYYWTRTHEDLQLPASSDLGDGEYIQYTAFDDEHGTAVFGILNADDNGFGVTGIVPEATMKGISPTMAPSFGYNPAGALTYLADKLDPGDVVLIEQQADGPGPGPSDFVPMEWGQASFDAIRQLSDLGVVVVETGGNGGYDLDGPAMLNRFDRSVRDSDAILVGAGDSATRAPLWFTSHGSRIDLQGYGNNIVTTGSDGDLQGPGPGDKDTRYTSSFGGTSGAGPVVAGAVAAVLSYLKATDQPPLNADQLVGLLRSTGTAQSSPELGQIGPLPNIPAAIATIQGSLPTVSISSPADGSAFDFNSGQSLELACGVGAGPELASCLATDQGPGGELNLVTGDQLPTDQPGTHTLTATATNELGLTATDTVTYEVGPGCIAEGVTLASAEPRGRKVRLLGAADPSRAGERVKVLLNGRQAGTSTVAVEGLIQTTINAPRSKRAKKAAGYRLVVDGMRSQTLKASAGIRILSRKPLPDADLVKAKLAGVKKKGRLTLRTRPLCGGPATSRQVSFNRRGIFTARLDFGTAARTYSIRRAGKSLPLPVVLPAARFVLID
;
A
#
# COMPACT_ATOMS: atom_id res chain seq x y z
N MET A 1 -7.28 -59.24 29.55
CA MET A 1 -6.15 -60.17 29.30
C MET A 1 -5.68 -59.90 27.87
N GLY A 2 -4.48 -59.44 27.50
CA GLY A 2 -3.31 -58.77 28.08
C GLY A 2 -2.66 -58.09 26.85
N GLY A 3 -2.11 -56.88 26.85
CA GLY A 3 -1.19 -56.30 27.81
C GLY A 3 0.25 -56.61 27.37
N SER A 4 0.84 -55.78 26.50
CA SER A 4 2.29 -55.63 26.39
C SER A 4 2.63 -54.18 26.08
N ARG A 5 3.08 -53.49 27.14
CA ARG A 5 3.81 -52.22 27.10
C ARG A 5 5.29 -52.57 27.17
N LEU A 6 6.13 -51.91 26.38
CA LEU A 6 7.51 -51.61 26.81
C LEU A 6 7.80 -50.13 26.58
N ARG A 7 8.08 -49.44 27.68
CA ARG A 7 8.74 -48.12 27.77
C ARG A 7 10.16 -48.35 28.31
N GLY A 8 11.12 -47.52 27.87
CA GLY A 8 12.44 -47.33 28.46
C GLY A 8 13.52 -47.22 27.38
N ALA A 9 13.85 -46.04 26.82
CA ALA A 9 14.58 -44.90 27.40
C ALA A 9 16.11 -45.13 27.54
N LEU A 10 16.86 -44.62 26.56
CA LEU A 10 18.21 -44.02 26.62
C LEU A 10 18.30 -43.19 25.32
N GLY A 11 18.56 -41.89 25.26
CA GLY A 11 19.30 -41.02 26.17
C GLY A 11 20.60 -40.58 25.49
N GLY A 12 20.57 -39.44 24.78
CA GLY A 12 21.74 -38.55 24.62
C GLY A 12 22.45 -38.53 23.25
N ALA A 13 22.36 -37.35 22.60
CA ALA A 13 23.30 -36.70 21.66
C ALA A 13 23.75 -37.50 20.42
N VAL A 14 23.67 -36.98 19.20
CA VAL A 14 24.43 -35.82 18.73
C VAL A 14 23.68 -35.13 17.58
N LEU A 15 23.68 -33.80 17.65
CA LEU A 15 23.37 -32.82 16.63
C LEU A 15 24.02 -33.19 15.28
N ALA A 16 23.26 -33.82 14.36
CA ALA A 16 23.69 -33.95 12.97
C ALA A 16 23.35 -32.65 12.25
N VAL A 17 24.33 -31.77 12.18
CA VAL A 17 24.37 -30.68 11.20
C VAL A 17 24.12 -31.29 9.83
N LEU A 18 23.00 -30.96 9.22
CA LEU A 18 22.69 -31.25 7.83
C LEU A 18 23.64 -30.40 6.98
N LEU A 19 24.88 -30.86 6.80
CA LEU A 19 25.67 -30.44 5.65
C LEU A 19 24.93 -31.01 4.44
N LEU A 20 24.19 -30.15 3.74
CA LEU A 20 23.93 -30.35 2.33
C LEU A 20 25.28 -30.57 1.66
N LEU A 21 25.61 -31.83 1.39
CA LEU A 21 26.44 -32.16 0.26
C LEU A 21 25.58 -31.81 -0.95
N LEU A 22 25.70 -30.56 -1.39
CA LEU A 22 25.56 -30.22 -2.79
C LEU A 22 26.35 -31.29 -3.55
N ALA A 23 25.67 -32.25 -4.15
CA ALA A 23 26.21 -32.87 -5.34
C ALA A 23 26.51 -31.70 -6.28
N PRO A 24 27.74 -31.51 -6.77
CA PRO A 24 27.99 -30.44 -7.70
C PRO A 24 27.04 -30.68 -8.87
N ALA A 25 26.14 -29.71 -9.10
CA ALA A 25 25.57 -29.50 -10.42
C ALA A 25 26.75 -29.64 -11.39
N GLY A 26 26.62 -30.54 -12.37
CA GLY A 26 27.69 -30.80 -13.34
C GLY A 26 28.25 -29.47 -13.79
N SER A 27 29.52 -29.23 -13.50
CA SER A 27 30.17 -27.96 -13.80
C SER A 27 29.86 -27.64 -15.27
N PRO A 28 29.39 -26.41 -15.59
CA PRO A 28 29.23 -26.02 -16.98
C PRO A 28 30.55 -26.30 -17.68
N ALA A 29 30.49 -26.98 -18.83
CA ALA A 29 31.68 -27.36 -19.57
C ALA A 29 32.57 -26.12 -19.73
N ASP A 30 33.79 -26.17 -19.18
CA ASP A 30 34.75 -25.09 -19.39
C ASP A 30 34.96 -24.97 -20.91
N PRO A 31 34.67 -23.82 -21.54
CA PRO A 31 34.73 -23.67 -22.99
C PRO A 31 36.12 -23.96 -23.60
N GLY A 32 37.16 -24.08 -22.76
CA GLY A 32 38.50 -24.49 -23.17
C GLY A 32 38.79 -26.00 -23.16
N THR A 33 37.87 -26.86 -22.71
CA THR A 33 38.13 -28.32 -22.54
C THR A 33 37.02 -29.21 -23.07
N VAL A 34 37.36 -30.46 -23.38
CA VAL A 34 36.44 -31.53 -23.79
C VAL A 34 36.66 -32.75 -22.89
N ALA A 35 35.56 -33.37 -22.46
CA ALA A 35 35.62 -34.58 -21.65
C ALA A 35 35.53 -35.86 -22.50
N LEU A 36 36.37 -36.83 -22.17
CA LEU A 36 36.39 -38.18 -22.73
C LEU A 36 35.98 -39.18 -21.65
N GLU A 37 35.22 -40.21 -22.02
CA GLU A 37 34.96 -41.36 -21.17
C GLU A 37 35.87 -42.51 -21.57
N VAL A 38 36.70 -42.94 -20.61
CA VAL A 38 37.75 -43.92 -20.82
C VAL A 38 37.58 -45.06 -19.84
N ARG A 39 37.59 -46.29 -20.35
CA ARG A 39 37.66 -47.49 -19.53
C ARG A 39 39.07 -48.04 -19.59
N PHE A 40 39.77 -48.06 -18.47
CA PHE A 40 41.08 -48.71 -18.41
C PHE A 40 40.96 -50.22 -18.55
N SER A 41 41.97 -50.83 -19.18
CA SER A 41 42.07 -52.28 -19.23
C SER A 41 42.31 -52.84 -17.82
N GLN A 42 41.89 -54.08 -17.57
CA GLN A 42 42.07 -54.69 -16.24
C GLN A 42 43.55 -54.84 -15.85
N SER A 43 44.44 -54.97 -16.83
CA SER A 43 45.89 -55.02 -16.62
C SER A 43 46.46 -53.66 -16.18
N ALA A 44 45.81 -52.55 -16.53
CA ALA A 44 46.21 -51.22 -16.08
C ALA A 44 45.88 -50.98 -14.59
N ASN A 45 44.78 -51.54 -14.09
CA ASN A 45 44.36 -51.51 -12.67
C ASN A 45 44.48 -50.10 -12.03
N VAL A 46 44.03 -49.08 -12.76
CA VAL A 46 44.13 -47.65 -12.39
C VAL A 46 43.11 -47.29 -11.31
N ARG A 47 43.52 -46.51 -10.30
CA ARG A 47 42.77 -46.16 -9.09
C ARG A 47 43.03 -44.72 -8.71
N GLY A 48 42.13 -44.08 -7.97
CA GLY A 48 42.30 -42.69 -7.52
C GLY A 48 41.83 -41.68 -8.57
N ALA A 49 42.13 -40.40 -8.35
CA ALA A 49 41.79 -39.27 -9.21
C ALA A 49 42.98 -38.30 -9.24
N GLU A 50 43.18 -37.61 -10.36
CA GLU A 50 44.18 -36.55 -10.51
C GLU A 50 45.59 -36.98 -10.05
N SER A 51 46.26 -36.15 -9.26
CA SER A 51 47.57 -36.41 -8.68
C SER A 51 47.63 -37.59 -7.70
N ASN A 52 46.49 -38.20 -7.35
CA ASN A 52 46.39 -39.38 -6.48
C ASN A 52 46.15 -40.68 -7.26
N LEU A 53 46.37 -40.70 -8.58
CA LEU A 53 46.27 -41.90 -9.39
C LEU A 53 47.28 -42.98 -8.95
N ARG A 54 46.87 -44.25 -8.97
CA ARG A 54 47.67 -45.42 -8.57
C ARG A 54 47.37 -46.61 -9.48
N ALA A 55 48.35 -47.46 -9.76
CA ALA A 55 48.19 -48.68 -10.56
C ALA A 55 48.64 -49.94 -9.80
N ALA A 56 48.42 -51.14 -10.36
CA ALA A 56 48.85 -52.43 -9.77
C ALA A 56 50.34 -52.48 -9.41
N ASN A 57 51.19 -51.83 -10.21
CA ASN A 57 52.63 -51.69 -9.98
C ASN A 57 53.14 -50.38 -10.59
N GLY A 58 54.27 -49.88 -10.10
CA GLY A 58 54.89 -48.61 -10.53
C GLY A 58 55.04 -48.46 -12.05
N PRO A 59 55.58 -49.44 -12.79
CA PRO A 59 55.75 -49.36 -14.25
C PRO A 59 54.43 -49.18 -15.04
N THR A 60 53.30 -49.57 -14.46
CA THR A 60 51.98 -49.40 -15.09
C THR A 60 51.42 -48.01 -14.81
N LEU A 61 51.62 -47.47 -13.61
CA LEU A 61 51.26 -46.08 -13.31
C LEU A 61 52.07 -45.12 -14.18
N ASP A 62 53.38 -45.34 -14.32
CA ASP A 62 54.25 -44.53 -15.18
C ASP A 62 53.80 -44.53 -16.65
N ARG A 63 53.22 -45.64 -17.12
CA ARG A 63 52.68 -45.74 -18.49
C ARG A 63 51.38 -44.95 -18.64
N VAL A 64 50.54 -44.92 -17.61
CA VAL A 64 49.28 -44.15 -17.60
C VAL A 64 49.57 -42.66 -17.46
N GLU A 65 50.51 -42.27 -16.58
CA GLU A 65 50.95 -40.88 -16.42
C GLU A 65 51.61 -40.34 -17.70
N ARG A 66 52.45 -41.15 -18.36
CA ARG A 66 53.00 -40.79 -19.68
C ARG A 66 51.91 -40.63 -20.74
N LEU A 67 50.95 -41.54 -20.77
CA LEU A 67 49.81 -41.46 -21.68
C LEU A 67 49.00 -40.18 -21.44
N PHE A 68 48.79 -39.81 -20.18
CA PHE A 68 48.08 -38.58 -19.81
C PHE A 68 48.85 -37.33 -20.25
N ALA A 69 50.17 -37.32 -20.08
CA ALA A 69 51.01 -36.25 -20.59
C ALA A 69 50.99 -36.16 -22.12
N GLN A 70 50.98 -37.30 -22.83
CA GLN A 70 50.94 -37.35 -24.30
C GLN A 70 49.63 -36.81 -24.87
N ILE A 71 48.50 -37.13 -24.25
CA ILE A 71 47.19 -36.64 -24.69
C ILE A 71 46.86 -35.24 -24.16
N GLY A 72 47.77 -34.63 -23.37
CA GLY A 72 47.55 -33.33 -22.75
C GLY A 72 46.41 -33.34 -21.74
N ALA A 73 46.20 -34.44 -21.01
CA ALA A 73 45.13 -34.53 -20.01
C ALA A 73 45.29 -33.44 -18.95
N ILE A 74 44.21 -32.68 -18.74
CA ILE A 74 44.11 -31.59 -17.76
C ILE A 74 43.59 -32.14 -16.42
N GLY A 75 42.71 -33.14 -16.49
CA GLY A 75 42.15 -33.80 -15.33
C GLY A 75 41.71 -35.23 -15.64
N ALA A 76 41.62 -36.05 -14.60
CA ALA A 76 41.13 -37.42 -14.68
C ALA A 76 40.47 -37.86 -13.37
N VAL A 77 39.17 -38.10 -13.43
CA VAL A 77 38.35 -38.51 -12.28
C VAL A 77 37.62 -39.82 -12.56
N PRO A 78 37.36 -40.67 -11.55
CA PRO A 78 36.49 -41.83 -11.71
C PRO A 78 35.10 -41.41 -12.20
N LEU A 79 34.53 -42.16 -13.14
CA LEU A 79 33.20 -41.87 -13.71
C LEU A 79 32.09 -41.94 -12.65
N VAL A 80 32.23 -42.87 -11.69
CA VAL A 80 31.28 -43.03 -10.58
C VAL A 80 31.93 -42.48 -9.31
N ALA A 81 31.69 -41.20 -9.03
CA ALA A 81 32.16 -40.56 -7.81
C ALA A 81 31.57 -41.24 -6.55
N GLY A 82 32.40 -41.43 -5.52
CA GLY A 82 31.98 -41.98 -4.23
C GLY A 82 31.82 -43.50 -4.14
N LEU A 83 31.89 -44.24 -5.26
CA LEU A 83 31.85 -45.70 -5.24
C LEU A 83 33.25 -46.30 -5.19
N SER A 84 33.57 -47.06 -4.14
CA SER A 84 34.89 -47.70 -4.06
C SER A 84 35.02 -48.88 -5.04
N GLN A 85 36.27 -49.21 -5.36
CA GLN A 85 36.58 -50.36 -6.21
C GLN A 85 36.14 -51.71 -5.64
N ALA A 86 36.18 -51.86 -4.32
CA ALA A 86 35.68 -53.06 -3.66
C ALA A 86 34.16 -53.18 -3.83
N GLU A 87 33.42 -52.09 -3.60
CA GLU A 87 31.97 -52.05 -3.77
C GLU A 87 31.55 -52.29 -5.22
N SER A 88 32.21 -51.62 -6.18
CA SER A 88 31.94 -51.81 -7.61
C SER A 88 32.29 -53.23 -8.08
N THR A 89 33.36 -53.84 -7.55
CA THR A 89 33.68 -55.25 -7.80
C THR A 89 32.61 -56.19 -7.24
N VAL A 90 32.07 -55.93 -6.05
CA VAL A 90 30.97 -56.71 -5.47
C VAL A 90 29.73 -56.61 -6.34
N LEU A 91 29.39 -55.40 -6.81
CA LEU A 91 28.26 -55.16 -7.71
C LEU A 91 28.45 -55.87 -9.05
N ALA A 92 29.63 -55.78 -9.67
CA ALA A 92 29.94 -56.48 -10.91
C ALA A 92 29.84 -58.01 -10.74
N ARG A 93 30.38 -58.58 -9.65
CA ARG A 93 30.24 -60.02 -9.36
C ARG A 93 28.79 -60.44 -9.16
N LYS A 94 28.00 -59.61 -8.45
CA LYS A 94 26.57 -59.86 -8.26
C LYS A 94 25.84 -59.85 -9.61
N ALA A 95 26.08 -58.84 -10.44
CA ALA A 95 25.49 -58.74 -11.76
C ALA A 95 25.89 -59.92 -12.66
N THR A 96 27.15 -60.36 -12.66
CA THR A 96 27.59 -61.56 -13.41
C THR A 96 26.92 -62.84 -12.95
N ARG A 97 26.71 -63.02 -11.65
CA ARG A 97 25.97 -64.18 -11.13
C ARG A 97 24.50 -64.17 -11.58
N LEU A 98 23.88 -62.99 -11.60
CA LEU A 98 22.47 -62.85 -11.96
C LEU A 98 22.25 -62.98 -13.47
N SER A 99 23.14 -62.43 -14.30
CA SER A 99 22.99 -62.44 -15.76
C SER A 99 23.58 -63.68 -16.43
N GLY A 100 24.37 -64.49 -15.72
CA GLY A 100 25.15 -65.60 -16.29
C GLY A 100 26.29 -65.15 -17.22
N SER A 101 26.51 -63.85 -17.37
CA SER A 101 27.49 -63.26 -18.28
C SER A 101 28.46 -62.34 -17.53
N ARG A 102 29.74 -62.39 -17.89
CA ARG A 102 30.75 -61.51 -17.28
C ARG A 102 30.42 -60.05 -17.61
N THR A 103 30.32 -59.20 -16.58
CA THR A 103 30.04 -57.76 -16.72
C THR A 103 31.27 -56.92 -16.39
N THR A 104 31.21 -55.63 -16.73
CA THR A 104 32.27 -54.66 -16.48
C THR A 104 32.21 -54.15 -15.04
N ASN A 105 33.37 -53.91 -14.44
CA ASN A 105 33.48 -53.18 -13.19
C ASN A 105 33.43 -51.67 -13.48
N MET A 106 32.40 -50.98 -13.00
CA MET A 106 32.20 -49.56 -13.33
C MET A 106 33.25 -48.63 -12.71
N ALA A 107 34.03 -49.11 -11.73
CA ALA A 107 35.12 -48.34 -11.18
C ALA A 107 36.39 -48.32 -12.06
N ASP A 108 36.43 -49.09 -13.16
CA ASP A 108 37.49 -49.00 -14.18
C ASP A 108 37.24 -47.87 -15.21
N TRP A 109 36.12 -47.16 -15.08
CA TRP A 109 35.77 -46.02 -15.93
C TRP A 109 36.18 -44.68 -15.32
N TYR A 110 36.67 -43.81 -16.18
CA TYR A 110 37.18 -42.49 -15.88
C TYR A 110 36.65 -41.46 -16.86
N ARG A 111 36.44 -40.25 -16.37
CA ARG A 111 36.26 -39.06 -17.18
C ARG A 111 37.59 -38.32 -17.23
N ILE A 112 38.13 -38.15 -18.43
CA ILE A 112 39.41 -37.48 -18.68
C ILE A 112 39.13 -36.19 -19.43
N GLU A 113 39.64 -35.07 -18.92
CA GLU A 113 39.52 -33.76 -19.56
C GLU A 113 40.77 -33.47 -20.39
N VAL A 114 40.57 -33.04 -21.63
CA VAL A 114 41.63 -32.62 -22.56
C VAL A 114 41.31 -31.24 -23.14
N PRO A 115 42.29 -30.46 -23.63
CA PRO A 115 42.03 -29.18 -24.27
C PRO A 115 41.06 -29.31 -25.45
N ALA A 116 40.16 -28.36 -25.63
CA ALA A 116 39.24 -28.33 -26.76
C ALA A 116 40.03 -28.30 -28.10
N GLY A 117 39.61 -29.11 -29.06
CA GLY A 117 40.28 -29.27 -30.36
C GLY A 117 41.38 -30.33 -30.39
N SER A 118 41.76 -30.91 -29.24
CA SER A 118 42.75 -32.01 -29.16
C SER A 118 42.12 -33.41 -29.10
N GLU A 119 40.79 -33.49 -29.01
CA GLU A 119 40.10 -34.73 -28.63
C GLU A 119 40.25 -35.87 -29.65
N ALA A 120 40.42 -35.55 -30.94
CA ALA A 120 40.61 -36.56 -31.98
C ALA A 120 41.96 -37.29 -31.79
N GLY A 121 43.05 -36.52 -31.62
CA GLY A 121 44.38 -37.07 -31.38
C GLY A 121 44.48 -37.77 -30.02
N ALA A 122 43.86 -37.21 -28.98
CA ALA A 122 43.80 -37.84 -27.67
C ALA A 122 43.09 -39.20 -27.71
N LEU A 123 41.98 -39.32 -28.45
CA LEU A 123 41.25 -40.58 -28.61
C LEU A 123 42.04 -41.64 -29.39
N GLU A 124 42.77 -41.24 -30.43
CA GLU A 124 43.65 -42.12 -31.19
C GLU A 124 44.76 -42.68 -30.29
N GLU A 125 45.50 -41.80 -29.61
CA GLU A 125 46.58 -42.18 -28.70
C GLU A 125 46.08 -43.07 -27.54
N LEU A 126 44.92 -42.75 -26.95
CA LEU A 126 44.31 -43.59 -25.92
C LEU A 126 44.03 -45.00 -26.44
N ARG A 127 43.44 -45.13 -27.64
CA ARG A 127 43.08 -46.43 -28.24
C ARG A 127 44.30 -47.25 -28.61
N ASP A 128 45.36 -46.61 -29.11
CA ASP A 128 46.58 -47.29 -29.54
C ASP A 128 47.54 -47.60 -28.39
N SER A 129 47.34 -46.98 -27.22
CA SER A 129 48.21 -47.16 -26.03
C SER A 129 48.29 -48.59 -25.50
N GLY A 130 47.31 -49.45 -25.82
CA GLY A 130 47.15 -50.78 -25.22
C GLY A 130 46.79 -50.76 -23.74
N GLN A 131 46.55 -49.58 -23.14
CA GLN A 131 46.26 -49.41 -21.72
C GLN A 131 44.75 -49.29 -21.44
N VAL A 132 43.96 -48.90 -22.44
CA VAL A 132 42.51 -48.72 -22.32
C VAL A 132 41.76 -49.84 -23.05
N ALA A 133 40.62 -50.24 -22.49
CA ALA A 133 39.68 -51.16 -23.11
C ALA A 133 38.52 -50.44 -23.82
N TYR A 134 38.40 -49.12 -23.66
CA TYR A 134 37.48 -48.24 -24.39
C TYR A 134 37.92 -46.77 -24.22
N ALA A 135 37.74 -45.97 -25.26
CA ALA A 135 37.82 -44.51 -25.18
C ALA A 135 36.82 -43.88 -26.17
N GLY A 136 35.97 -42.97 -25.68
CA GLY A 136 34.97 -42.24 -26.45
C GLY A 136 34.76 -40.83 -25.91
N ARG A 137 34.05 -39.98 -26.64
CA ARG A 137 33.62 -38.68 -26.14
C ARG A 137 32.59 -38.88 -25.04
N ALA A 138 32.69 -38.10 -23.96
CA ALA A 138 31.63 -38.08 -22.96
C ALA A 138 30.33 -37.53 -23.59
N PRO A 139 29.14 -38.02 -23.18
CA PRO A 139 27.88 -37.41 -23.58
C PRO A 139 27.82 -35.93 -23.20
N VAL A 140 27.31 -35.09 -24.10
CA VAL A 140 27.05 -33.67 -23.87
C VAL A 140 25.56 -33.49 -23.58
N ALA A 141 25.23 -32.71 -22.56
CA ALA A 141 23.83 -32.36 -22.29
C ALA A 141 23.26 -31.56 -23.47
N LEU A 142 22.04 -31.88 -23.91
CA LEU A 142 21.33 -31.02 -24.84
C LEU A 142 21.06 -29.67 -24.15
N PRO A 143 21.29 -28.52 -24.80
CA PRO A 143 20.82 -27.26 -24.26
C PRO A 143 19.29 -27.33 -24.13
N PRO A 144 18.68 -26.78 -23.06
CA PRO A 144 17.23 -26.70 -22.97
C PRO A 144 16.69 -25.91 -24.18
N PRO A 145 15.53 -26.29 -24.73
CA PRO A 145 14.88 -25.47 -25.74
C PRO A 145 14.62 -24.07 -25.17
N VAL A 146 14.80 -23.04 -26.00
CA VAL A 146 14.46 -21.65 -25.66
C VAL A 146 12.98 -21.47 -25.98
N THR A 147 12.18 -21.15 -24.98
CA THR A 147 10.76 -20.85 -25.15
C THR A 147 10.57 -19.59 -26.01
N PRO A 148 9.80 -19.64 -27.11
CA PRO A 148 9.48 -18.47 -27.92
C PRO A 148 8.58 -17.48 -27.16
N ASP A 149 8.55 -16.22 -27.60
CA ASP A 149 7.55 -15.24 -27.19
C ASP A 149 6.25 -15.45 -27.98
N PHE A 150 5.19 -15.86 -27.28
CA PHE A 150 3.84 -16.06 -27.81
C PHE A 150 2.90 -14.88 -27.52
N SER A 151 3.34 -13.87 -26.77
CA SER A 151 2.54 -12.68 -26.44
C SER A 151 1.94 -11.95 -27.66
N PRO A 152 2.58 -11.90 -28.85
CA PRO A 152 1.97 -11.31 -30.04
C PRO A 152 0.70 -12.02 -30.54
N SER A 153 0.41 -13.22 -30.02
CA SER A 153 -0.79 -14.00 -30.36
C SER A 153 -1.89 -13.91 -29.29
N GLN A 154 -1.66 -13.18 -28.18
CA GLN A 154 -2.63 -13.01 -27.09
C GLN A 154 -3.62 -11.87 -27.38
N LEU A 155 -4.45 -12.02 -28.41
CA LEU A 155 -5.38 -10.98 -28.87
C LEU A 155 -6.41 -10.52 -27.82
N HIS A 156 -6.63 -11.31 -26.76
CA HIS A 156 -7.47 -10.92 -25.64
C HIS A 156 -6.87 -9.75 -24.83
N LEU A 157 -5.57 -9.50 -24.92
CA LEU A 157 -4.87 -8.38 -24.27
C LEU A 157 -4.97 -7.07 -25.06
N ASP A 158 -5.15 -7.15 -26.38
CA ASP A 158 -5.23 -6.00 -27.29
C ASP A 158 -6.24 -4.95 -26.81
N LEU A 159 -6.05 -3.70 -27.23
CA LEU A 159 -7.05 -2.65 -27.05
C LEU A 159 -8.41 -3.03 -27.66
N ALA A 160 -9.48 -2.50 -27.05
CA ALA A 160 -10.82 -2.58 -27.61
C ALA A 160 -10.85 -2.04 -29.06
N PRO A 161 -11.65 -2.65 -29.96
CA PRO A 161 -12.67 -3.65 -29.67
C PRO A 161 -12.17 -5.11 -29.67
N THR A 162 -10.87 -5.35 -29.94
CA THR A 162 -10.34 -6.71 -30.08
C THR A 162 -10.29 -7.41 -28.72
N GLY A 163 -9.52 -6.89 -27.78
CA GLY A 163 -9.37 -7.44 -26.43
C GLY A 163 -9.89 -6.50 -25.34
N VAL A 164 -9.48 -6.77 -24.10
CA VAL A 164 -9.88 -5.97 -22.93
C VAL A 164 -9.01 -4.72 -22.71
N GLY A 165 -7.93 -4.58 -23.49
CA GLY A 165 -6.98 -3.48 -23.38
C GLY A 165 -6.00 -3.61 -22.20
N ALA A 166 -5.56 -4.83 -21.88
CA ALA A 166 -4.54 -5.08 -20.87
C ALA A 166 -3.20 -4.40 -21.22
N GLU A 167 -2.89 -4.26 -22.52
CA GLU A 167 -1.70 -3.53 -23.02
C GLU A 167 -1.62 -2.09 -22.52
N TYR A 168 -2.75 -1.48 -22.14
CA TYR A 168 -2.79 -0.16 -21.53
C TYR A 168 -1.93 -0.04 -20.26
N GLY A 169 -1.69 -1.17 -19.58
CA GLY A 169 -0.79 -1.25 -18.42
C GLY A 169 0.64 -0.80 -18.72
N GLN A 170 1.08 -0.80 -19.99
CA GLN A 170 2.38 -0.23 -20.37
C GLN A 170 2.42 1.29 -20.17
N THR A 171 1.29 1.98 -20.32
CA THR A 171 1.18 3.44 -20.15
C THR A 171 0.53 3.86 -18.83
N GLU A 172 -0.22 2.96 -18.20
CA GLU A 172 -0.85 3.13 -16.90
C GLU A 172 -0.53 1.92 -16.00
N PRO A 173 0.68 1.85 -15.41
CA PRO A 173 1.12 0.68 -14.65
C PRO A 173 0.22 0.30 -13.47
N ARG A 174 -0.60 1.24 -12.96
CA ARG A 174 -1.51 1.02 -11.83
C ARG A 174 -2.63 0.01 -12.13
N VAL A 175 -2.85 -0.36 -13.38
CA VAL A 175 -3.85 -1.38 -13.77
C VAL A 175 -3.28 -2.79 -13.88
N ARG A 176 -1.99 -3.00 -13.60
CA ARG A 176 -1.31 -4.30 -13.77
C ARG A 176 -1.54 -5.31 -12.64
N GLY A 177 -2.39 -4.99 -11.67
CA GLY A 177 -2.81 -5.89 -10.59
C GLY A 177 -2.14 -5.67 -9.24
N ALA A 178 -1.15 -4.78 -9.16
CA ALA A 178 -0.38 -4.54 -7.94
C ALA A 178 -1.27 -4.26 -6.72
N GLY A 179 -1.10 -5.07 -5.67
CA GLY A 179 -1.84 -4.94 -4.42
C GLY A 179 -3.21 -5.63 -4.42
N VAL A 180 -3.64 -6.29 -5.50
CA VAL A 180 -4.85 -7.13 -5.52
C VAL A 180 -4.45 -8.59 -5.45
N THR A 181 -5.12 -9.37 -4.60
CA THR A 181 -5.03 -10.84 -4.63
C THR A 181 -6.09 -11.39 -5.56
N VAL A 182 -5.70 -12.30 -6.45
CA VAL A 182 -6.62 -13.07 -7.29
C VAL A 182 -6.52 -14.53 -6.89
N VAL A 183 -7.63 -15.12 -6.46
CA VAL A 183 -7.72 -16.54 -6.10
C VAL A 183 -8.56 -17.27 -7.13
N ASP A 184 -8.02 -18.35 -7.67
CA ASP A 184 -8.76 -19.25 -8.56
C ASP A 184 -9.19 -20.54 -7.82
N LEU A 185 -10.47 -20.88 -7.89
CA LEU A 185 -11.03 -22.14 -7.38
C LEU A 185 -10.92 -23.22 -8.46
N GLU A 186 -9.90 -24.06 -8.33
CA GLU A 186 -9.44 -24.92 -9.42
C GLU A 186 -8.87 -26.25 -8.93
N TYR A 187 -9.03 -27.32 -9.71
CA TYR A 187 -8.53 -28.64 -9.35
C TYR A 187 -7.01 -28.68 -9.19
N TYR A 188 -6.25 -28.15 -10.14
CA TYR A 188 -4.79 -28.22 -10.15
C TYR A 188 -4.15 -27.10 -10.98
N TRP A 189 -2.95 -26.67 -10.56
CA TRP A 189 -2.11 -25.75 -11.32
C TRP A 189 -0.63 -26.05 -11.11
N THR A 190 0.16 -25.94 -12.18
CA THR A 190 1.61 -26.15 -12.14
C THR A 190 2.31 -24.89 -11.64
N ARG A 191 2.55 -24.81 -10.33
CA ARG A 191 3.27 -23.69 -9.70
C ARG A 191 4.68 -23.45 -10.27
N THR A 192 5.34 -24.49 -10.75
CA THR A 192 6.71 -24.44 -11.27
C THR A 192 6.81 -24.10 -12.75
N HIS A 193 5.68 -23.79 -13.40
CA HIS A 193 5.66 -23.35 -14.78
C HIS A 193 6.59 -22.14 -14.98
N GLU A 194 7.36 -22.14 -16.05
CA GLU A 194 8.43 -21.15 -16.30
C GLU A 194 7.93 -19.70 -16.33
N ASP A 195 6.70 -19.46 -16.78
CA ASP A 195 6.02 -18.15 -16.75
C ASP A 195 5.20 -17.86 -15.50
N LEU A 196 5.13 -18.75 -14.51
CA LEU A 196 4.34 -18.54 -13.29
C LEU A 196 5.21 -18.50 -12.03
N GLN A 197 6.19 -19.42 -11.91
CA GLN A 197 7.16 -19.52 -10.80
C GLN A 197 6.58 -19.25 -9.39
N LEU A 198 5.39 -19.78 -9.13
CA LEU A 198 4.62 -19.45 -7.94
C LEU A 198 5.21 -20.09 -6.68
N PRO A 199 5.31 -19.34 -5.57
CA PRO A 199 5.75 -19.89 -4.30
C PRO A 199 4.75 -20.93 -3.78
N ALA A 200 5.18 -21.83 -2.90
CA ALA A 200 4.26 -22.81 -2.29
C ALA A 200 3.08 -22.16 -1.54
N SER A 201 3.26 -20.92 -1.05
CA SER A 201 2.19 -20.12 -0.42
C SER A 201 1.14 -19.59 -1.41
N SER A 202 1.27 -19.84 -2.72
CA SER A 202 0.19 -19.57 -3.67
C SER A 202 -0.97 -20.56 -3.50
N ASP A 203 -0.74 -21.73 -2.91
CA ASP A 203 -1.80 -22.66 -2.55
C ASP A 203 -2.41 -22.29 -1.20
N LEU A 204 -3.64 -21.79 -1.22
CA LEU A 204 -4.38 -21.39 -0.01
C LEU A 204 -5.04 -22.56 0.70
N GLY A 205 -5.10 -23.74 0.06
CA GLY A 205 -5.77 -24.91 0.61
C GLY A 205 -5.04 -25.55 1.80
N ASP A 206 -3.74 -25.27 1.97
CA ASP A 206 -2.90 -25.62 3.14
C ASP A 206 -3.04 -27.08 3.62
N GLY A 207 -3.24 -28.02 2.67
CA GLY A 207 -3.42 -29.44 2.95
C GLY A 207 -4.83 -29.86 3.40
N GLU A 208 -5.73 -28.90 3.66
CA GLU A 208 -7.15 -29.14 3.92
C GLU A 208 -7.94 -29.24 2.61
N TYR A 209 -7.64 -28.34 1.69
CA TYR A 209 -8.05 -28.42 0.29
C TYR A 209 -6.81 -28.71 -0.55
N ILE A 210 -6.80 -29.85 -1.24
CA ILE A 210 -5.61 -30.38 -1.90
C ILE A 210 -5.83 -30.46 -3.40
N GLN A 211 -4.80 -30.11 -4.17
CA GLN A 211 -4.87 -30.21 -5.63
C GLN A 211 -5.20 -31.64 -6.09
N TYR A 212 -6.00 -31.74 -7.14
CA TYR A 212 -6.54 -32.97 -7.68
C TYR A 212 -6.07 -33.15 -9.14
N THR A 213 -5.22 -34.14 -9.38
CA THR A 213 -4.55 -34.36 -10.67
C THR A 213 -5.20 -35.42 -11.56
N ALA A 214 -6.37 -35.95 -11.17
CA ALA A 214 -7.00 -37.04 -11.91
C ALA A 214 -8.03 -36.56 -12.95
N PHE A 215 -8.25 -35.25 -13.04
CA PHE A 215 -9.12 -34.62 -14.03
C PHE A 215 -8.50 -33.28 -14.44
N ASP A 216 -8.31 -33.10 -15.75
CA ASP A 216 -7.85 -31.86 -16.41
C ASP A 216 -6.71 -31.15 -15.68
N ASP A 217 -5.60 -31.86 -15.53
CA ASP A 217 -4.50 -31.57 -14.60
C ASP A 217 -3.55 -30.45 -15.06
N GLU A 218 -4.01 -29.57 -15.95
CA GLU A 218 -3.33 -28.33 -16.39
C GLU A 218 -4.36 -27.21 -16.73
N HIS A 219 -5.66 -27.40 -16.47
CA HIS A 219 -6.70 -26.39 -16.71
C HIS A 219 -6.40 -25.10 -15.93
N GLY A 220 -6.13 -25.23 -14.64
CA GLY A 220 -5.71 -24.11 -13.80
C GLY A 220 -4.41 -23.46 -14.25
N THR A 221 -3.44 -24.25 -14.72
CA THR A 221 -2.21 -23.69 -15.29
C THR A 221 -2.53 -22.73 -16.45
N ALA A 222 -3.54 -23.03 -17.28
CA ALA A 222 -3.98 -22.15 -18.35
C ALA A 222 -4.72 -20.90 -17.86
N VAL A 223 -5.59 -21.03 -16.87
CA VAL A 223 -6.30 -19.89 -16.24
C VAL A 223 -5.29 -18.94 -15.60
N PHE A 224 -4.30 -19.46 -14.88
CA PHE A 224 -3.25 -18.67 -14.25
C PHE A 224 -2.40 -17.92 -15.28
N GLY A 225 -2.13 -18.52 -16.44
CA GLY A 225 -1.40 -17.83 -17.51
C GLY A 225 -2.14 -16.62 -18.08
N ILE A 226 -3.47 -16.69 -18.20
CA ILE A 226 -4.31 -15.57 -18.65
C ILE A 226 -4.28 -14.43 -17.62
N LEU A 227 -4.24 -14.75 -16.33
CA LEU A 227 -4.29 -13.77 -15.25
C LEU A 227 -2.91 -13.18 -14.91
N ASN A 228 -1.91 -14.04 -14.67
CA ASN A 228 -0.70 -13.70 -13.92
C ASN A 228 0.60 -14.30 -14.49
N ALA A 229 0.65 -14.65 -15.78
CA ALA A 229 1.95 -14.97 -16.38
C ALA A 229 2.89 -13.76 -16.36
N ASP A 230 4.16 -14.02 -16.06
CA ASP A 230 5.21 -13.01 -15.93
C ASP A 230 5.43 -12.24 -17.24
N ASP A 231 5.58 -10.92 -17.16
CA ASP A 231 5.99 -10.07 -18.30
C ASP A 231 7.52 -10.11 -18.46
N ASN A 232 8.04 -11.23 -18.95
CA ASN A 232 9.47 -11.58 -18.91
C ASN A 232 10.15 -11.65 -20.30
N GLY A 233 9.39 -11.45 -21.38
CA GLY A 233 9.88 -11.41 -22.77
C GLY A 233 9.97 -12.75 -23.48
N PHE A 234 9.39 -13.82 -22.92
CA PHE A 234 9.12 -15.08 -23.61
C PHE A 234 7.76 -15.62 -23.18
N GLY A 235 7.31 -16.71 -23.78
CA GLY A 235 6.08 -17.39 -23.39
C GLY A 235 4.86 -16.49 -23.54
N VAL A 236 4.11 -16.26 -22.46
CA VAL A 236 2.90 -15.43 -22.45
C VAL A 236 2.93 -14.41 -21.31
N THR A 237 2.11 -13.37 -21.41
CA THR A 237 1.93 -12.34 -20.37
C THR A 237 0.49 -12.39 -19.84
N GLY A 238 0.31 -12.29 -18.52
CA GLY A 238 -1.02 -12.18 -17.91
C GLY A 238 -1.67 -10.81 -18.12
N ILE A 239 -2.99 -10.73 -17.92
CA ILE A 239 -3.73 -9.45 -17.89
C ILE A 239 -3.29 -8.57 -16.71
N VAL A 240 -3.03 -9.20 -15.56
CA VAL A 240 -2.60 -8.57 -14.30
C VAL A 240 -1.34 -9.27 -13.77
N PRO A 241 -0.19 -9.12 -14.44
CA PRO A 241 1.04 -9.84 -14.08
C PRO A 241 1.61 -9.42 -12.71
N GLU A 242 1.16 -8.30 -12.13
CA GLU A 242 1.60 -7.80 -10.82
C GLU A 242 0.61 -8.12 -9.68
N ALA A 243 -0.50 -8.81 -9.98
CA ALA A 243 -1.40 -9.31 -8.96
C ALA A 243 -0.74 -10.42 -8.13
N THR A 244 -1.20 -10.58 -6.88
CA THR A 244 -0.81 -11.75 -6.09
C THR A 244 -1.72 -12.92 -6.46
N MET A 245 -1.20 -13.83 -7.29
CA MET A 245 -1.97 -15.00 -7.72
C MET A 245 -1.97 -16.12 -6.68
N LYS A 246 -3.15 -16.68 -6.43
CA LYS A 246 -3.43 -17.76 -5.50
C LYS A 246 -4.35 -18.80 -6.13
N GLY A 247 -4.28 -20.02 -5.64
CA GLY A 247 -5.21 -21.09 -5.99
C GLY A 247 -5.77 -21.78 -4.75
N ILE A 248 -6.95 -22.35 -4.88
CA ILE A 248 -7.53 -23.27 -3.90
C ILE A 248 -8.28 -24.37 -4.64
N SER A 249 -8.15 -25.61 -4.20
CA SER A 249 -8.90 -26.72 -4.79
C SER A 249 -10.29 -26.86 -4.20
N PRO A 250 -11.32 -27.25 -4.99
CA PRO A 250 -12.60 -27.67 -4.44
C PRO A 250 -12.49 -29.04 -3.74
N THR A 251 -11.32 -29.70 -3.73
CA THR A 251 -11.15 -31.07 -3.24
C THR A 251 -10.68 -31.11 -1.80
N MET A 252 -11.54 -31.57 -0.89
CA MET A 252 -11.25 -31.65 0.55
C MET A 252 -10.53 -32.94 0.94
N ALA A 253 -9.45 -32.81 1.72
CA ALA A 253 -8.69 -33.89 2.32
C ALA A 253 -9.37 -34.46 3.59
N PRO A 254 -9.06 -35.70 4.01
CA PRO A 254 -8.31 -36.73 3.29
C PRO A 254 -9.19 -37.56 2.34
N SER A 255 -10.50 -37.28 2.28
CA SER A 255 -11.46 -38.06 1.50
C SER A 255 -11.45 -37.77 -0.01
N PHE A 256 -10.70 -36.75 -0.45
CA PHE A 256 -10.72 -36.24 -1.82
C PHE A 256 -12.15 -35.92 -2.29
N GLY A 257 -12.96 -35.32 -1.41
CA GLY A 257 -14.36 -35.03 -1.68
C GLY A 257 -14.52 -33.70 -2.40
N TYR A 258 -15.34 -33.65 -3.46
CA TYR A 258 -15.71 -32.41 -4.13
C TYR A 258 -16.58 -31.55 -3.20
N ASN A 259 -16.06 -30.38 -2.80
CA ASN A 259 -16.66 -29.46 -1.84
C ASN A 259 -16.31 -27.98 -2.18
N PRO A 260 -16.78 -27.44 -3.32
CA PRO A 260 -16.49 -26.07 -3.74
C PRO A 260 -17.01 -25.03 -2.74
N ALA A 261 -18.22 -25.20 -2.20
CA ALA A 261 -18.79 -24.29 -1.20
C ALA A 261 -17.92 -24.19 0.06
N GLY A 262 -17.39 -25.32 0.55
CA GLY A 262 -16.46 -25.33 1.67
C GLY A 262 -15.16 -24.60 1.35
N ALA A 263 -14.60 -24.81 0.16
CA ALA A 263 -13.38 -24.13 -0.28
C ALA A 263 -13.58 -22.61 -0.33
N LEU A 264 -14.71 -22.13 -0.87
CA LEU A 264 -15.07 -20.71 -0.90
C LEU A 264 -15.20 -20.13 0.51
N THR A 265 -15.91 -20.80 1.42
CA THR A 265 -16.02 -20.37 2.82
C THR A 265 -14.65 -20.36 3.52
N TYR A 266 -13.73 -21.25 3.14
CA TYR A 266 -12.38 -21.30 3.70
C TYR A 266 -11.50 -20.09 3.32
N LEU A 267 -11.91 -19.30 2.33
CA LEU A 267 -11.25 -18.05 1.95
C LEU A 267 -11.68 -16.84 2.80
N ALA A 268 -12.77 -16.96 3.59
CA ALA A 268 -13.43 -15.82 4.24
C ALA A 268 -12.54 -15.01 5.21
N ASP A 269 -11.50 -15.61 5.79
CA ASP A 269 -10.55 -14.93 6.69
C ASP A 269 -9.14 -14.79 6.08
N LYS A 270 -9.01 -15.08 4.78
CA LYS A 270 -7.74 -15.05 4.04
C LYS A 270 -7.62 -13.91 3.05
N LEU A 271 -8.72 -13.20 2.78
CA LEU A 271 -8.84 -12.17 1.75
C LEU A 271 -9.31 -10.86 2.36
N ASP A 272 -8.88 -9.77 1.73
CA ASP A 272 -9.28 -8.41 2.10
C ASP A 272 -10.35 -7.88 1.12
N PRO A 273 -11.13 -6.85 1.51
CA PRO A 273 -12.03 -6.16 0.60
C PRO A 273 -11.29 -5.67 -0.66
N GLY A 274 -11.84 -5.99 -1.84
CA GLY A 274 -11.23 -5.68 -3.15
C GLY A 274 -10.30 -6.76 -3.69
N ASP A 275 -10.09 -7.88 -2.99
CA ASP A 275 -9.53 -9.09 -3.59
C ASP A 275 -10.57 -9.80 -4.48
N VAL A 276 -10.11 -10.62 -5.42
CA VAL A 276 -10.93 -11.28 -6.44
C VAL A 276 -10.88 -12.79 -6.26
N VAL A 277 -12.05 -13.43 -6.30
CA VAL A 277 -12.17 -14.90 -6.38
C VAL A 277 -12.79 -15.26 -7.72
N LEU A 278 -12.07 -16.02 -8.53
CA LEU A 278 -12.56 -16.61 -9.77
C LEU A 278 -13.03 -18.05 -9.50
N ILE A 279 -14.22 -18.38 -9.98
CA ILE A 279 -14.81 -19.72 -9.88
C ILE A 279 -14.72 -20.41 -11.24
N GLU A 280 -13.66 -21.19 -11.42
CA GLU A 280 -13.43 -22.09 -12.56
C GLU A 280 -14.06 -23.46 -12.35
N GLN A 281 -15.31 -23.46 -11.87
CA GLN A 281 -16.08 -24.68 -11.62
C GLN A 281 -17.51 -24.52 -12.12
N GLN A 282 -18.12 -25.63 -12.50
CA GLN A 282 -19.49 -25.68 -12.99
C GLN A 282 -20.31 -26.71 -12.20
N ALA A 283 -21.62 -26.50 -12.07
CA ALA A 283 -22.53 -27.40 -11.37
C ALA A 283 -23.33 -28.25 -12.36
N ASP A 284 -23.75 -29.44 -11.91
CA ASP A 284 -24.73 -30.25 -12.64
C ASP A 284 -26.07 -29.50 -12.72
N GLY A 285 -26.56 -29.31 -13.93
CA GLY A 285 -27.80 -28.64 -14.26
C GLY A 285 -29.05 -29.48 -13.98
N PRO A 286 -30.22 -29.00 -14.44
CA PRO A 286 -31.50 -29.69 -14.25
C PRO A 286 -31.76 -30.83 -15.26
N GLY A 287 -30.87 -31.05 -16.23
CA GLY A 287 -31.02 -32.04 -17.30
C GLY A 287 -30.44 -33.41 -16.95
N PRO A 288 -30.69 -34.44 -17.78
CA PRO A 288 -29.95 -35.69 -17.69
C PRO A 288 -28.80 -35.69 -18.71
N GLY A 289 -27.54 -35.69 -18.28
CA GLY A 289 -26.42 -35.98 -19.18
C GLY A 289 -25.06 -35.43 -18.76
N PRO A 290 -23.98 -35.84 -19.44
CA PRO A 290 -22.60 -35.45 -19.11
C PRO A 290 -22.19 -34.06 -19.63
N SER A 291 -23.11 -33.29 -20.21
CA SER A 291 -22.88 -31.92 -20.73
C SER A 291 -23.89 -30.93 -20.14
N ASP A 292 -24.44 -31.29 -18.98
CA ASP A 292 -25.48 -30.56 -18.30
C ASP A 292 -24.86 -29.62 -17.26
N PHE A 293 -24.26 -28.53 -17.72
CA PHE A 293 -23.50 -27.63 -16.86
C PHE A 293 -24.10 -26.23 -16.79
N VAL A 294 -24.27 -25.75 -15.56
CA VAL A 294 -24.77 -24.42 -15.21
C VAL A 294 -23.79 -23.74 -14.26
N PRO A 295 -23.93 -22.43 -13.98
CA PRO A 295 -23.10 -21.76 -12.98
C PRO A 295 -23.16 -22.48 -11.63
N MET A 296 -22.03 -22.48 -10.92
CA MET A 296 -21.85 -23.09 -9.60
C MET A 296 -22.88 -22.61 -8.56
N GLU A 297 -23.33 -21.35 -8.65
CA GLU A 297 -24.36 -20.75 -7.79
C GLU A 297 -25.74 -21.40 -7.94
N TRP A 298 -25.93 -22.30 -8.92
CA TRP A 298 -27.10 -23.19 -8.97
C TRP A 298 -27.30 -23.94 -7.64
N GLY A 299 -26.20 -24.47 -7.10
CA GLY A 299 -26.15 -25.15 -5.81
C GLY A 299 -26.32 -24.16 -4.66
N GLN A 300 -27.24 -24.45 -3.73
CA GLN A 300 -27.53 -23.53 -2.62
C GLN A 300 -26.31 -23.24 -1.75
N ALA A 301 -25.50 -24.25 -1.43
CA ALA A 301 -24.33 -24.08 -0.58
C ALA A 301 -23.27 -23.16 -1.24
N SER A 302 -23.05 -23.31 -2.54
CA SER A 302 -22.13 -22.44 -3.28
C SER A 302 -22.66 -21.02 -3.37
N PHE A 303 -23.96 -20.82 -3.65
CA PHE A 303 -24.58 -19.50 -3.62
C PHE A 303 -24.40 -18.78 -2.28
N ASP A 304 -24.65 -19.47 -1.16
CA ASP A 304 -24.50 -18.87 0.17
C ASP A 304 -23.03 -18.53 0.49
N ALA A 305 -22.08 -19.36 0.04
CA ALA A 305 -20.64 -19.11 0.20
C ALA A 305 -20.16 -17.93 -0.65
N ILE A 306 -20.62 -17.83 -1.90
CA ILE A 306 -20.37 -16.70 -2.79
C ILE A 306 -20.90 -15.42 -2.14
N ARG A 307 -22.16 -15.44 -1.68
CA ARG A 307 -22.76 -14.28 -1.03
C ARG A 307 -21.98 -13.85 0.20
N GLN A 308 -21.50 -14.79 1.00
CA GLN A 308 -20.66 -14.50 2.17
C GLN A 308 -19.35 -13.80 1.79
N LEU A 309 -18.66 -14.24 0.73
CA LEU A 309 -17.46 -13.56 0.24
C LEU A 309 -17.78 -12.13 -0.21
N SER A 310 -18.87 -11.92 -0.95
CA SER A 310 -19.32 -10.59 -1.34
C SER A 310 -19.67 -9.70 -0.13
N ASP A 311 -20.27 -10.26 0.94
CA ASP A 311 -20.52 -9.54 2.20
C ASP A 311 -19.23 -9.08 2.91
N LEU A 312 -18.13 -9.79 2.69
CA LEU A 312 -16.80 -9.43 3.19
C LEU A 312 -16.08 -8.43 2.28
N GLY A 313 -16.71 -8.01 1.18
CA GLY A 313 -16.13 -7.09 0.19
C GLY A 313 -15.19 -7.75 -0.81
N VAL A 314 -15.14 -9.08 -0.87
CA VAL A 314 -14.42 -9.84 -1.90
C VAL A 314 -15.26 -9.87 -3.16
N VAL A 315 -14.66 -9.63 -4.33
CA VAL A 315 -15.37 -9.66 -5.61
C VAL A 315 -15.30 -11.07 -6.18
N VAL A 316 -16.46 -11.71 -6.35
CA VAL A 316 -16.55 -13.04 -6.96
C VAL A 316 -16.87 -12.92 -8.44
N VAL A 317 -16.06 -13.56 -9.28
CA VAL A 317 -16.28 -13.73 -10.71
C VAL A 317 -16.55 -15.21 -10.97
N GLU A 318 -17.66 -15.52 -11.62
CA GLU A 318 -18.10 -16.90 -11.80
C GLU A 318 -18.38 -17.20 -13.27
N THR A 319 -17.88 -18.35 -13.72
CA THR A 319 -18.09 -18.81 -15.09
C THR A 319 -19.54 -19.25 -15.32
N GLY A 320 -20.08 -18.94 -16.50
CA GLY A 320 -21.49 -19.18 -16.84
C GLY A 320 -21.89 -20.65 -17.04
N GLY A 321 -20.94 -21.58 -16.99
CA GLY A 321 -21.15 -23.00 -17.30
C GLY A 321 -21.30 -23.28 -18.81
N ASN A 322 -20.89 -24.49 -19.19
CA ASN A 322 -20.76 -24.90 -20.60
C ASN A 322 -21.92 -25.79 -21.10
N GLY A 323 -23.12 -25.69 -20.51
CA GLY A 323 -24.30 -26.49 -20.87
C GLY A 323 -25.26 -25.85 -21.89
N GLY A 324 -25.03 -24.60 -22.29
CA GLY A 324 -25.86 -23.89 -23.27
C GLY A 324 -27.23 -23.48 -22.75
N TYR A 325 -27.38 -23.29 -21.43
CA TYR A 325 -28.66 -23.02 -20.81
C TYR A 325 -29.10 -21.55 -20.94
N ASP A 326 -30.37 -21.35 -21.25
CA ASP A 326 -31.07 -20.10 -20.98
C ASP A 326 -31.33 -19.99 -19.47
N LEU A 327 -30.62 -19.09 -18.80
CA LEU A 327 -30.69 -18.89 -17.36
C LEU A 327 -32.00 -18.24 -16.91
N ASP A 328 -32.73 -17.59 -17.83
CA ASP A 328 -34.07 -17.04 -17.58
C ASP A 328 -35.17 -18.11 -17.80
N GLY A 329 -34.78 -19.28 -18.31
CA GLY A 329 -35.68 -20.36 -18.65
C GLY A 329 -36.36 -20.98 -17.42
N PRO A 330 -37.59 -21.50 -17.57
CA PRO A 330 -38.35 -22.08 -16.45
C PRO A 330 -37.66 -23.30 -15.80
N ALA A 331 -36.77 -23.99 -16.52
CA ALA A 331 -35.96 -25.08 -15.99
C ALA A 331 -35.03 -24.62 -14.86
N MET A 332 -34.69 -23.33 -14.81
CA MET A 332 -33.81 -22.74 -13.80
C MET A 332 -34.54 -22.32 -12.53
N LEU A 333 -35.87 -22.49 -12.45
CA LEU A 333 -36.65 -22.24 -11.24
C LEU A 333 -36.42 -20.84 -10.63
N ASN A 334 -36.16 -19.84 -11.48
CA ASN A 334 -35.79 -18.47 -11.11
C ASN A 334 -34.57 -18.35 -10.18
N ARG A 335 -33.67 -19.35 -10.15
CA ARG A 335 -32.47 -19.32 -9.29
C ARG A 335 -31.41 -18.30 -9.73
N PHE A 336 -31.48 -17.86 -10.98
CA PHE A 336 -30.63 -16.84 -11.59
C PHE A 336 -31.34 -15.49 -11.76
N ASP A 337 -32.58 -15.36 -11.31
CA ASP A 337 -33.28 -14.08 -11.30
C ASP A 337 -32.83 -13.26 -10.09
N ARG A 338 -32.08 -12.18 -10.35
CA ARG A 338 -31.55 -11.27 -9.32
C ARG A 338 -32.64 -10.63 -8.46
N SER A 339 -33.89 -10.55 -8.94
CA SER A 339 -35.03 -10.06 -8.14
C SER A 339 -35.56 -11.09 -7.13
N VAL A 340 -35.23 -12.37 -7.31
CA VAL A 340 -35.59 -13.46 -6.40
C VAL A 340 -34.46 -13.74 -5.42
N ARG A 341 -33.23 -13.79 -5.92
CA ARG A 341 -32.01 -14.01 -5.13
C ARG A 341 -30.81 -13.52 -5.91
N ASP A 342 -29.85 -12.97 -5.19
CA ASP A 342 -28.63 -12.44 -5.77
C ASP A 342 -27.44 -12.81 -4.90
N SER A 343 -26.45 -13.47 -5.50
CA SER A 343 -25.20 -13.83 -4.83
C SER A 343 -24.21 -12.67 -4.82
N ASP A 344 -24.46 -11.63 -5.62
CA ASP A 344 -23.55 -10.52 -5.88
C ASP A 344 -22.26 -10.97 -6.61
N ALA A 345 -22.28 -12.12 -7.29
CA ALA A 345 -21.22 -12.53 -8.22
C ALA A 345 -21.39 -11.94 -9.63
N ILE A 346 -20.27 -11.67 -10.28
CA ILE A 346 -20.17 -11.27 -11.69
C ILE A 346 -20.18 -12.54 -12.56
N LEU A 347 -21.26 -12.78 -13.30
CA LEU A 347 -21.36 -13.99 -14.15
C LEU A 347 -20.85 -13.75 -15.57
N VAL A 348 -20.05 -14.71 -16.05
CA VAL A 348 -19.27 -14.54 -17.28
C VAL A 348 -19.69 -15.54 -18.36
N GLY A 349 -20.10 -15.01 -19.52
CA GLY A 349 -20.38 -15.80 -20.71
C GLY A 349 -19.16 -15.95 -21.64
N ALA A 350 -19.17 -16.99 -22.45
CA ALA A 350 -18.12 -17.28 -23.42
C ALA A 350 -18.47 -16.70 -24.81
N GLY A 351 -17.73 -15.65 -25.21
CA GLY A 351 -17.82 -15.04 -26.52
C GLY A 351 -16.79 -15.61 -27.50
N ASP A 352 -17.14 -15.70 -28.77
CA ASP A 352 -16.20 -16.05 -29.83
C ASP A 352 -15.13 -14.95 -29.96
N SER A 353 -13.85 -15.33 -29.95
CA SER A 353 -12.71 -14.41 -29.93
C SER A 353 -12.65 -13.46 -31.12
N ALA A 354 -13.19 -13.85 -32.28
CA ALA A 354 -13.20 -13.00 -33.47
C ALA A 354 -14.41 -12.08 -33.54
N THR A 355 -15.58 -12.56 -33.09
CA THR A 355 -16.87 -11.90 -33.36
C THR A 355 -17.54 -11.32 -32.12
N ARG A 356 -17.22 -11.80 -30.91
CA ARG A 356 -17.96 -11.55 -29.65
C ARG A 356 -19.41 -12.05 -29.67
N ALA A 357 -19.72 -12.97 -30.59
CA ALA A 357 -21.00 -13.69 -30.61
C ALA A 357 -20.97 -14.79 -29.54
N PRO A 358 -22.12 -15.16 -28.95
CA PRO A 358 -22.14 -16.22 -27.95
C PRO A 358 -21.73 -17.55 -28.58
N LEU A 359 -20.80 -18.25 -27.94
CA LEU A 359 -20.45 -19.61 -28.33
C LEU A 359 -21.59 -20.56 -27.97
N TRP A 360 -21.85 -21.56 -28.80
CA TRP A 360 -23.06 -22.40 -28.69
C TRP A 360 -23.24 -23.13 -27.34
N PHE A 361 -22.16 -23.34 -26.59
CA PHE A 361 -22.17 -24.03 -25.29
C PHE A 361 -22.34 -23.07 -24.10
N THR A 362 -22.23 -21.74 -24.30
CA THR A 362 -22.31 -20.80 -23.19
C THR A 362 -23.74 -20.73 -22.66
N SER A 363 -23.90 -20.76 -21.34
CA SER A 363 -25.16 -20.27 -20.77
C SER A 363 -25.33 -18.78 -21.09
N HIS A 364 -26.57 -18.34 -21.18
CA HIS A 364 -26.97 -17.01 -21.61
C HIS A 364 -28.25 -16.56 -20.87
N GLY A 365 -28.57 -15.27 -20.96
CA GLY A 365 -29.77 -14.70 -20.34
C GLY A 365 -29.47 -13.44 -19.53
N SER A 366 -30.47 -12.92 -18.83
CA SER A 366 -30.37 -11.67 -18.08
C SER A 366 -29.35 -11.70 -16.94
N ARG A 367 -29.06 -12.90 -16.42
CA ARG A 367 -28.08 -13.13 -15.35
C ARG A 367 -26.62 -12.97 -15.77
N ILE A 368 -26.29 -13.23 -17.04
CA ILE A 368 -24.91 -13.10 -17.51
C ILE A 368 -24.52 -11.62 -17.60
N ASP A 369 -23.47 -11.23 -16.88
CA ASP A 369 -23.07 -9.85 -16.69
C ASP A 369 -22.16 -9.34 -17.81
N LEU A 370 -21.10 -10.10 -18.10
CA LEU A 370 -20.02 -9.74 -19.01
C LEU A 370 -19.60 -10.97 -19.83
N GLN A 371 -18.86 -10.76 -20.91
CA GLN A 371 -18.24 -11.84 -21.67
C GLN A 371 -16.72 -11.71 -21.70
N GLY A 372 -16.05 -12.83 -21.85
CA GLY A 372 -14.63 -12.93 -22.20
C GLY A 372 -14.43 -13.82 -23.43
N TYR A 373 -13.17 -14.02 -23.82
CA TYR A 373 -12.83 -14.93 -24.92
C TYR A 373 -13.13 -16.37 -24.48
N GLY A 374 -13.94 -17.08 -25.25
CA GLY A 374 -14.30 -18.47 -24.96
C GLY A 374 -13.62 -19.50 -25.85
N ASN A 375 -12.72 -19.08 -26.73
CA ASN A 375 -11.94 -19.92 -27.64
C ASN A 375 -10.67 -19.21 -28.10
N ASN A 376 -9.71 -19.98 -28.61
CA ASN A 376 -8.48 -19.48 -29.22
C ASN A 376 -7.65 -18.58 -28.27
N ILE A 377 -7.61 -18.93 -26.98
CA ILE A 377 -6.80 -18.21 -26.01
C ILE A 377 -5.40 -18.84 -25.96
N VAL A 378 -4.40 -17.99 -26.21
CA VAL A 378 -2.99 -18.33 -26.04
C VAL A 378 -2.61 -18.14 -24.58
N THR A 379 -2.14 -19.20 -23.92
CA THR A 379 -1.79 -19.20 -22.48
C THR A 379 -0.86 -20.38 -22.14
N THR A 380 -0.45 -20.49 -20.88
CA THR A 380 0.31 -21.63 -20.31
C THR A 380 -0.57 -22.89 -20.20
N GLY A 381 0.02 -24.06 -19.94
CA GLY A 381 -0.73 -25.30 -19.62
C GLY A 381 -1.59 -25.89 -20.75
N SER A 382 -2.70 -26.53 -20.37
CA SER A 382 -3.65 -27.25 -21.26
C SER A 382 -3.03 -28.40 -22.08
N ASP A 383 -3.26 -28.44 -23.39
CA ASP A 383 -2.84 -29.49 -24.32
C ASP A 383 -1.37 -29.40 -24.76
N GLY A 384 -0.74 -28.22 -24.65
CA GLY A 384 0.64 -28.00 -25.07
C GLY A 384 0.84 -27.92 -26.57
N ASP A 385 -0.17 -27.51 -27.35
CA ASP A 385 -0.10 -27.47 -28.81
C ASP A 385 0.92 -26.46 -29.38
N LEU A 386 1.27 -25.41 -28.63
CA LEU A 386 2.35 -24.48 -28.97
C LEU A 386 3.72 -24.99 -28.51
N GLN A 387 3.80 -25.53 -27.30
CA GLN A 387 5.04 -26.08 -26.73
C GLN A 387 4.74 -27.06 -25.58
N GLY A 388 5.64 -28.03 -25.38
CA GLY A 388 5.59 -28.98 -24.28
C GLY A 388 4.47 -30.02 -24.37
N PRO A 389 4.19 -30.67 -25.53
CA PRO A 389 3.08 -31.61 -25.66
C PRO A 389 3.28 -32.91 -24.86
N GLY A 390 4.50 -33.23 -24.43
CA GLY A 390 4.81 -34.47 -23.73
C GLY A 390 4.33 -34.46 -22.27
N PRO A 391 3.92 -35.59 -21.68
CA PRO A 391 3.33 -35.64 -20.33
C PRO A 391 4.26 -35.21 -19.18
N GLY A 392 5.56 -35.04 -19.45
CA GLY A 392 6.57 -34.55 -18.50
C GLY A 392 6.90 -33.07 -18.63
N ASP A 393 6.33 -32.36 -19.60
CA ASP A 393 6.75 -31.01 -20.00
C ASP A 393 5.87 -29.91 -19.38
N LYS A 394 5.23 -30.19 -18.24
CA LYS A 394 4.28 -29.27 -17.57
C LYS A 394 4.88 -27.93 -17.20
N ASP A 395 6.19 -27.89 -16.93
CA ASP A 395 6.86 -26.65 -16.54
C ASP A 395 7.11 -25.70 -17.73
N THR A 396 6.90 -26.15 -18.98
CA THR A 396 7.18 -25.37 -20.21
C THR A 396 6.07 -25.53 -21.24
N ARG A 397 4.82 -25.72 -20.79
CA ARG A 397 3.68 -26.07 -21.64
C ARG A 397 2.90 -24.82 -22.04
N TYR A 398 2.62 -24.67 -23.34
CA TYR A 398 1.83 -23.56 -23.86
C TYR A 398 0.81 -24.04 -24.85
N THR A 399 -0.35 -23.39 -24.84
CA THR A 399 -1.46 -23.70 -25.75
C THR A 399 -1.92 -22.45 -26.50
N SER A 400 -2.51 -22.64 -27.67
CA SER A 400 -3.26 -21.63 -28.44
C SER A 400 -4.76 -21.88 -28.47
N SER A 401 -5.22 -22.98 -27.85
CA SER A 401 -6.56 -23.53 -28.08
C SER A 401 -7.48 -23.44 -26.85
N PHE A 402 -7.01 -22.88 -25.73
CA PHE A 402 -7.79 -22.81 -24.50
C PHE A 402 -9.10 -22.01 -24.68
N GLY A 403 -10.14 -22.40 -23.94
CA GLY A 403 -11.48 -21.86 -24.14
C GLY A 403 -12.51 -22.46 -23.17
N GLY A 404 -13.79 -22.30 -23.52
CA GLY A 404 -14.91 -22.50 -22.61
C GLY A 404 -15.27 -21.20 -21.88
N THR A 405 -16.31 -21.24 -21.03
CA THR A 405 -16.51 -20.17 -20.03
C THR A 405 -15.29 -20.02 -19.13
N SER A 406 -14.46 -21.07 -19.03
CA SER A 406 -13.19 -21.08 -18.32
C SER A 406 -12.06 -20.29 -18.97
N GLY A 407 -12.14 -20.03 -20.27
CA GLY A 407 -11.30 -19.03 -20.92
C GLY A 407 -11.82 -17.61 -20.69
N ALA A 408 -13.14 -17.46 -20.62
CA ALA A 408 -13.79 -16.16 -20.52
C ALA A 408 -13.72 -15.58 -19.09
N GLY A 409 -13.90 -16.44 -18.08
CA GLY A 409 -13.77 -16.13 -16.65
C GLY A 409 -12.51 -15.35 -16.30
N PRO A 410 -11.30 -15.85 -16.58
CA PRO A 410 -10.05 -15.16 -16.26
C PRO A 410 -9.86 -13.88 -17.07
N VAL A 411 -10.41 -13.78 -18.29
CA VAL A 411 -10.37 -12.52 -19.05
C VAL A 411 -11.15 -11.42 -18.32
N VAL A 412 -12.34 -11.73 -17.81
CA VAL A 412 -13.15 -10.78 -17.04
C VAL A 412 -12.56 -10.54 -15.65
N ALA A 413 -12.12 -11.58 -14.95
CA ALA A 413 -11.48 -11.44 -13.63
C ALA A 413 -10.21 -10.60 -13.69
N GLY A 414 -9.40 -10.74 -14.75
CA GLY A 414 -8.24 -9.89 -15.00
C GLY A 414 -8.64 -8.41 -15.19
N ALA A 415 -9.69 -8.12 -15.96
CA ALA A 415 -10.19 -6.76 -16.13
C ALA A 415 -10.75 -6.16 -14.82
N VAL A 416 -11.43 -6.97 -14.00
CA VAL A 416 -11.89 -6.59 -12.66
C VAL A 416 -10.71 -6.26 -11.75
N ALA A 417 -9.72 -7.15 -11.67
CA ALA A 417 -8.51 -6.95 -10.87
C ALA A 417 -7.72 -5.71 -11.32
N ALA A 418 -7.68 -5.43 -12.63
CA ALA A 418 -7.04 -4.24 -13.18
C ALA A 418 -7.71 -2.94 -12.69
N VAL A 419 -9.05 -2.90 -12.66
CA VAL A 419 -9.81 -1.76 -12.11
C VAL A 419 -9.59 -1.61 -10.61
N LEU A 420 -9.66 -2.70 -9.85
CA LEU A 420 -9.46 -2.69 -8.40
C LEU A 420 -8.03 -2.27 -8.01
N SER A 421 -7.03 -2.72 -8.78
CA SER A 421 -5.64 -2.29 -8.65
C SER A 421 -5.49 -0.79 -8.84
N TYR A 422 -6.16 -0.21 -9.84
CA TYR A 422 -6.14 1.23 -10.07
C TYR A 422 -6.75 2.01 -8.91
N LEU A 423 -7.90 1.57 -8.40
CA LEU A 423 -8.57 2.21 -7.25
C LEU A 423 -7.66 2.16 -6.02
N LYS A 424 -7.08 0.99 -5.73
CA LYS A 424 -6.15 0.82 -4.61
C LYS A 424 -4.91 1.72 -4.75
N ALA A 425 -4.33 1.81 -5.95
CA ALA A 425 -3.18 2.67 -6.23
C ALA A 425 -3.51 4.19 -6.23
N THR A 426 -4.79 4.56 -6.14
CA THR A 426 -5.27 5.95 -6.07
C THR A 426 -6.00 6.26 -4.77
N ASP A 427 -5.79 5.42 -3.74
CA ASP A 427 -6.38 5.53 -2.40
C ASP A 427 -7.92 5.63 -2.43
N GLN A 428 -8.54 5.04 -3.45
CA GLN A 428 -9.99 4.93 -3.58
C GLN A 428 -10.47 3.62 -2.94
N PRO A 429 -11.67 3.60 -2.33
CA PRO A 429 -12.25 2.34 -1.89
C PRO A 429 -12.50 1.40 -3.08
N PRO A 430 -12.41 0.07 -2.87
CA PRO A 430 -12.75 -0.88 -3.91
C PRO A 430 -14.24 -0.76 -4.26
N LEU A 431 -14.55 -0.94 -5.55
CA LEU A 431 -15.94 -1.06 -6.01
C LEU A 431 -16.45 -2.49 -5.74
N ASN A 432 -17.70 -2.61 -5.34
CA ASN A 432 -18.36 -3.92 -5.24
C ASN A 432 -18.75 -4.48 -6.62
N ALA A 433 -19.24 -5.72 -6.66
CA ALA A 433 -19.56 -6.40 -7.91
C ALA A 433 -20.59 -5.63 -8.75
N ASP A 434 -21.66 -5.09 -8.15
CA ASP A 434 -22.66 -4.31 -8.86
C ASP A 434 -22.12 -3.01 -9.48
N GLN A 435 -21.29 -2.29 -8.74
CA GLN A 435 -20.63 -1.09 -9.24
C GLN A 435 -19.67 -1.44 -10.39
N LEU A 436 -18.93 -2.54 -10.28
CA LEU A 436 -18.04 -3.05 -11.32
C LEU A 436 -18.82 -3.48 -12.57
N VAL A 437 -19.92 -4.22 -12.42
CA VAL A 437 -20.79 -4.63 -13.53
C VAL A 437 -21.38 -3.40 -14.22
N GLY A 438 -21.88 -2.42 -13.46
CA GLY A 438 -22.38 -1.16 -14.01
C GLY A 438 -21.33 -0.42 -14.83
N LEU A 439 -20.12 -0.28 -14.27
CA LEU A 439 -18.98 0.35 -14.94
C LEU A 439 -18.59 -0.41 -16.21
N LEU A 440 -18.27 -1.70 -16.10
CA LEU A 440 -17.75 -2.53 -17.19
C LEU A 440 -18.79 -2.76 -18.29
N ARG A 441 -20.08 -2.84 -17.96
CA ARG A 441 -21.15 -2.88 -18.97
C ARG A 441 -21.25 -1.56 -19.75
N SER A 442 -21.12 -0.42 -19.06
CA SER A 442 -21.25 0.90 -19.68
C SER A 442 -20.08 1.28 -20.58
N THR A 443 -18.88 0.74 -20.30
CA THR A 443 -17.63 1.07 -21.02
C THR A 443 -17.15 -0.04 -21.94
N GLY A 444 -17.67 -1.26 -21.79
CA GLY A 444 -17.26 -2.44 -22.53
C GLY A 444 -17.62 -2.40 -24.01
N THR A 445 -16.93 -3.23 -24.79
CA THR A 445 -17.24 -3.47 -26.19
C THR A 445 -18.50 -4.32 -26.31
N ALA A 446 -19.52 -3.78 -26.98
CA ALA A 446 -20.80 -4.45 -27.12
C ALA A 446 -20.66 -5.86 -27.72
N GLN A 447 -21.47 -6.78 -27.17
CA GLN A 447 -21.71 -8.09 -27.73
C GLN A 447 -22.19 -8.00 -29.19
N SER A 448 -21.84 -8.99 -30.02
CA SER A 448 -22.50 -9.21 -31.31
C SER A 448 -23.49 -10.36 -31.26
N SER A 449 -24.45 -10.36 -32.19
CA SER A 449 -25.49 -11.38 -32.30
C SER A 449 -26.22 -11.74 -30.99
N PRO A 450 -26.77 -10.73 -30.24
CA PRO A 450 -27.50 -10.99 -29.00
C PRO A 450 -28.75 -11.87 -29.21
N GLU A 451 -29.29 -11.95 -30.42
CA GLU A 451 -30.37 -12.87 -30.80
C GLU A 451 -30.01 -14.35 -30.66
N LEU A 452 -28.72 -14.68 -30.56
CA LEU A 452 -28.22 -16.05 -30.33
C LEU A 452 -28.04 -16.37 -28.84
N GLY A 453 -28.26 -15.40 -27.94
CA GLY A 453 -28.12 -15.54 -26.49
C GLY A 453 -27.39 -14.34 -25.89
N GLN A 454 -27.94 -13.73 -24.84
CA GLN A 454 -27.31 -12.59 -24.17
C GLN A 454 -26.17 -13.05 -23.25
N ILE A 455 -24.96 -12.52 -23.47
CA ILE A 455 -23.76 -12.79 -22.65
C ILE A 455 -23.03 -11.50 -22.19
N GLY A 456 -23.61 -10.33 -22.40
CA GLY A 456 -23.03 -9.06 -21.96
C GLY A 456 -21.82 -8.60 -22.78
N PRO A 457 -21.30 -7.39 -22.56
CA PRO A 457 -20.17 -6.83 -23.30
C PRO A 457 -18.82 -7.38 -22.83
N LEU A 458 -17.82 -7.30 -23.72
CA LEU A 458 -16.40 -7.56 -23.39
C LEU A 458 -15.85 -6.35 -22.64
N PRO A 459 -15.21 -6.49 -21.46
CA PRO A 459 -14.62 -5.38 -20.72
C PRO A 459 -13.67 -4.51 -21.55
N ASN A 460 -13.53 -3.24 -21.17
CA ASN A 460 -12.58 -2.30 -21.76
C ASN A 460 -11.90 -1.53 -20.63
N ILE A 461 -10.71 -1.97 -20.23
CA ILE A 461 -9.96 -1.43 -19.10
C ILE A 461 -9.67 0.07 -19.29
N PRO A 462 -9.11 0.55 -20.43
CA PRO A 462 -8.88 1.99 -20.65
C PRO A 462 -10.14 2.84 -20.45
N ALA A 463 -11.27 2.42 -21.00
CA ALA A 463 -12.51 3.18 -20.91
C ALA A 463 -13.09 3.16 -19.48
N ALA A 464 -12.99 2.03 -18.78
CA ALA A 464 -13.38 1.94 -17.37
C ALA A 464 -12.54 2.90 -16.49
N ILE A 465 -11.22 2.93 -16.67
CA ILE A 465 -10.33 3.84 -15.94
C ILE A 465 -10.64 5.32 -16.27
N ALA A 466 -10.87 5.65 -17.53
CA ALA A 466 -11.25 7.01 -17.92
C ALA A 466 -12.58 7.46 -17.28
N THR A 467 -13.56 6.56 -17.18
CA THR A 467 -14.83 6.83 -16.50
C THR A 467 -14.63 7.04 -15.00
N ILE A 468 -13.80 6.23 -14.33
CA ILE A 468 -13.46 6.42 -12.90
C ILE A 468 -12.83 7.80 -12.69
N GLN A 469 -11.81 8.15 -13.48
CA GLN A 469 -11.12 9.44 -13.41
C GLN A 469 -12.08 10.61 -13.59
N GLY A 470 -13.00 10.53 -14.54
CA GLY A 470 -14.04 11.54 -14.76
C GLY A 470 -15.07 11.59 -13.62
N SER A 471 -15.30 10.47 -12.93
CA SER A 471 -16.29 10.34 -11.85
C SER A 471 -15.78 10.77 -10.48
N LEU A 472 -14.47 11.00 -10.33
CA LEU A 472 -13.91 11.52 -9.08
C LEU A 472 -14.57 12.87 -8.74
N PRO A 473 -15.03 13.06 -7.49
CA PRO A 473 -15.51 14.36 -7.06
C PRO A 473 -14.37 15.38 -7.05
N THR A 474 -14.70 16.66 -6.92
CA THR A 474 -13.72 17.73 -6.69
C THR A 474 -13.92 18.32 -5.31
N VAL A 475 -12.85 18.80 -4.69
CA VAL A 475 -12.89 19.54 -3.44
C VAL A 475 -11.83 20.63 -3.43
N SER A 476 -12.14 21.76 -2.79
CA SER A 476 -11.18 22.83 -2.58
C SER A 476 -11.50 23.59 -1.29
N ILE A 477 -10.46 23.95 -0.54
CA ILE A 477 -10.51 24.82 0.63
C ILE A 477 -10.11 26.22 0.17
N SER A 478 -11.05 27.16 0.22
CA SER A 478 -10.83 28.56 -0.16
C SER A 478 -10.51 29.46 1.04
N SER A 479 -10.96 29.07 2.23
CA SER A 479 -10.59 29.67 3.51
C SER A 479 -10.54 28.57 4.58
N PRO A 480 -9.44 28.45 5.36
CA PRO A 480 -8.28 29.33 5.35
C PRO A 480 -7.35 29.05 4.16
N ALA A 481 -6.53 30.03 3.76
CA ALA A 481 -5.44 29.76 2.83
C ALA A 481 -4.35 28.93 3.53
N ASP A 482 -3.64 28.08 2.79
CA ASP A 482 -2.55 27.28 3.37
C ASP A 482 -1.46 28.16 4.01
N GLY A 483 -1.00 27.77 5.20
CA GLY A 483 -0.06 28.51 6.03
C GLY A 483 -0.63 29.76 6.71
N SER A 484 -1.96 29.92 6.76
CA SER A 484 -2.60 31.04 7.46
C SER A 484 -2.24 31.05 8.94
N ALA A 485 -2.14 32.25 9.52
CA ALA A 485 -1.89 32.42 10.95
C ALA A 485 -3.05 33.18 11.60
N PHE A 486 -3.60 32.60 12.66
CA PHE A 486 -4.73 33.13 13.41
C PHE A 486 -4.35 33.43 14.85
N ASP A 487 -5.02 34.44 15.41
CA ASP A 487 -4.90 34.75 16.82
C ASP A 487 -5.77 33.79 17.64
N PHE A 488 -5.35 33.48 18.86
CA PHE A 488 -6.12 32.66 19.80
C PHE A 488 -7.54 33.21 20.01
N ASN A 489 -8.55 32.33 19.92
CA ASN A 489 -9.98 32.63 19.95
C ASN A 489 -10.44 33.63 18.86
N SER A 490 -9.80 33.66 17.70
CA SER A 490 -10.30 34.41 16.54
C SER A 490 -11.44 33.66 15.83
N GLY A 491 -12.54 34.36 15.53
CA GLY A 491 -13.67 33.77 14.80
C GLY A 491 -13.40 33.77 13.29
N GLN A 492 -12.81 32.68 12.79
CA GLN A 492 -12.59 32.46 11.36
C GLN A 492 -13.51 31.35 10.89
N SER A 493 -14.14 31.53 9.73
CA SER A 493 -14.97 30.51 9.10
C SER A 493 -14.19 29.69 8.08
N LEU A 494 -14.52 28.41 8.03
CA LEU A 494 -14.17 27.51 6.94
C LEU A 494 -15.01 27.82 5.71
N GLU A 495 -14.39 27.93 4.55
CA GLU A 495 -15.08 28.00 3.27
C GLU A 495 -14.48 26.93 2.35
N LEU A 496 -15.28 25.90 2.05
CA LEU A 496 -14.92 24.83 1.11
C LEU A 496 -15.97 24.70 0.02
N ALA A 497 -15.54 24.18 -1.13
CA ALA A 497 -16.41 23.87 -2.27
C ALA A 497 -16.13 22.45 -2.75
N CYS A 498 -17.20 21.65 -2.88
CA CYS A 498 -17.15 20.32 -3.49
C CYS A 498 -17.96 20.28 -4.78
N GLY A 499 -17.53 19.45 -5.73
CA GLY A 499 -18.23 19.17 -6.98
C GLY A 499 -18.36 17.68 -7.25
N VAL A 500 -19.39 17.30 -8.02
CA VAL A 500 -19.71 15.90 -8.36
C VAL A 500 -18.79 15.27 -9.42
N GLY A 501 -18.05 16.07 -10.17
CA GLY A 501 -17.35 15.58 -11.37
C GLY A 501 -18.34 15.20 -12.49
N ALA A 502 -17.99 14.20 -13.30
CA ALA A 502 -18.91 13.55 -14.25
C ALA A 502 -19.62 12.31 -13.64
N GLY A 503 -19.42 12.07 -12.35
CA GLY A 503 -19.95 10.92 -11.62
C GLY A 503 -21.32 11.17 -11.01
N PRO A 504 -21.79 10.26 -10.14
CA PRO A 504 -23.05 10.41 -9.42
C PRO A 504 -22.97 11.53 -8.37
N GLU A 505 -24.10 11.77 -7.69
CA GLU A 505 -24.20 12.87 -6.72
C GLU A 505 -23.22 12.73 -5.55
N LEU A 506 -22.99 13.83 -4.84
CA LEU A 506 -22.13 13.83 -3.65
C LEU A 506 -22.89 13.17 -2.49
N ALA A 507 -22.29 12.13 -1.90
CA ALA A 507 -22.74 11.55 -0.65
C ALA A 507 -22.33 12.41 0.55
N SER A 508 -21.13 13.02 0.51
CA SER A 508 -20.65 13.92 1.56
C SER A 508 -19.62 14.94 1.07
N CYS A 509 -19.55 16.06 1.79
CA CYS A 509 -18.58 17.15 1.59
C CYS A 509 -18.25 17.73 2.96
N LEU A 510 -17.21 17.20 3.60
CA LEU A 510 -16.84 17.47 4.98
C LEU A 510 -15.37 17.88 5.06
N ALA A 511 -14.98 18.56 6.13
CA ALA A 511 -13.57 18.72 6.48
C ALA A 511 -13.29 18.22 7.88
N THR A 512 -12.07 17.77 8.10
CA THR A 512 -11.58 17.30 9.39
C THR A 512 -10.39 18.15 9.78
N ASP A 513 -10.51 18.83 10.92
CA ASP A 513 -9.42 19.56 11.55
C ASP A 513 -8.69 18.67 12.55
N GLN A 514 -7.39 18.48 12.33
CA GLN A 514 -6.50 17.79 13.26
C GLN A 514 -5.61 18.83 13.94
N GLY A 515 -6.01 19.22 15.15
CA GLY A 515 -5.30 20.18 15.98
C GLY A 515 -4.77 19.59 17.29
N PRO A 516 -4.12 20.40 18.13
CA PRO A 516 -3.61 19.97 19.44
C PRO A 516 -4.70 19.49 20.41
N GLY A 517 -5.96 19.88 20.19
CA GLY A 517 -7.12 19.46 20.98
C GLY A 517 -7.73 18.12 20.55
N GLY A 518 -7.24 17.51 19.47
CA GLY A 518 -7.84 16.33 18.84
C GLY A 518 -8.48 16.64 17.49
N GLU A 519 -9.25 15.68 17.00
CA GLU A 519 -9.93 15.73 15.70
C GLU A 519 -11.32 16.36 15.82
N LEU A 520 -11.67 17.25 14.88
CA LEU A 520 -12.99 17.87 14.79
C LEU A 520 -13.49 17.88 13.34
N ASN A 521 -14.71 17.37 13.12
CA ASN A 521 -15.38 17.44 11.82
C ASN A 521 -16.13 18.76 11.65
N LEU A 522 -16.00 19.35 10.48
CA LEU A 522 -16.47 20.68 10.12
C LEU A 522 -17.15 20.65 8.74
N VAL A 523 -18.04 21.60 8.51
CA VAL A 523 -18.63 21.90 7.19
C VAL A 523 -18.39 23.36 6.81
N THR A 524 -18.66 23.71 5.56
CA THR A 524 -18.56 25.09 5.10
C THR A 524 -19.41 26.03 5.97
N GLY A 525 -18.85 27.17 6.36
CA GLY A 525 -19.45 28.15 7.28
C GLY A 525 -19.11 27.94 8.77
N ASP A 526 -18.68 26.73 9.18
CA ASP A 526 -18.31 26.46 10.58
C ASP A 526 -17.10 27.28 11.02
N GLN A 527 -17.01 27.56 12.33
CA GLN A 527 -15.85 28.23 12.91
C GLN A 527 -14.68 27.28 13.05
N LEU A 528 -13.50 27.71 12.60
CA LEU A 528 -12.25 27.00 12.82
C LEU A 528 -11.89 26.98 14.32
N PRO A 529 -11.37 25.86 14.86
CA PRO A 529 -10.93 25.77 16.24
C PRO A 529 -9.67 26.62 16.46
N THR A 530 -9.84 27.82 17.01
CA THR A 530 -8.73 28.72 17.36
C THR A 530 -8.54 28.87 18.88
N ASP A 531 -9.23 28.05 19.68
CA ASP A 531 -9.13 28.01 21.13
C ASP A 531 -8.02 27.06 21.64
N GLN A 532 -7.30 26.41 20.72
CA GLN A 532 -6.12 25.59 20.98
C GLN A 532 -4.92 26.18 20.23
N PRO A 533 -3.83 26.57 20.92
CA PRO A 533 -2.65 27.07 20.23
C PRO A 533 -1.83 25.95 19.61
N GLY A 534 -1.31 26.19 18.41
CA GLY A 534 -0.44 25.28 17.69
C GLY A 534 -0.83 25.16 16.21
N THR A 535 -0.19 24.21 15.54
CA THR A 535 -0.49 23.88 14.14
C THR A 535 -1.75 23.03 14.07
N HIS A 536 -2.63 23.39 13.15
CA HIS A 536 -3.80 22.62 12.75
C HIS A 536 -3.66 22.19 11.30
N THR A 537 -4.03 20.94 11.00
CA THR A 537 -4.13 20.42 9.63
C THR A 537 -5.59 20.20 9.31
N LEU A 538 -6.10 20.92 8.32
CA LEU A 538 -7.47 20.82 7.87
C LEU A 538 -7.51 20.06 6.54
N THR A 539 -8.16 18.91 6.53
CA THR A 539 -8.35 18.07 5.34
C THR A 539 -9.81 18.05 4.97
N ALA A 540 -10.17 18.64 3.83
CA ALA A 540 -11.49 18.52 3.23
C ALA A 540 -11.56 17.26 2.38
N THR A 541 -12.69 16.55 2.45
CA THR A 541 -12.97 15.33 1.69
C THR A 541 -14.35 15.42 1.06
N ALA A 542 -14.40 15.30 -0.26
CA ALA A 542 -15.63 15.06 -1.00
C ALA A 542 -15.74 13.58 -1.30
N THR A 543 -16.94 13.01 -1.15
CA THR A 543 -17.25 11.61 -1.45
C THR A 543 -18.51 11.55 -2.28
N ASN A 544 -18.50 10.80 -3.39
CA ASN A 544 -19.70 10.58 -4.22
C ASN A 544 -20.46 9.31 -3.80
N GLU A 545 -21.63 9.05 -4.40
CA GLU A 545 -22.45 7.86 -4.11
C GLU A 545 -21.77 6.52 -4.46
N LEU A 546 -20.69 6.52 -5.26
CA LEU A 546 -19.86 5.33 -5.48
C LEU A 546 -18.82 5.11 -4.38
N GLY A 547 -18.71 6.04 -3.42
CA GLY A 547 -17.67 6.04 -2.40
C GLY A 547 -16.34 6.64 -2.87
N LEU A 548 -16.21 7.06 -4.13
CA LEU A 548 -14.98 7.68 -4.63
C LEU A 548 -14.77 9.04 -3.95
N THR A 549 -13.52 9.34 -3.64
CA THR A 549 -13.14 10.51 -2.85
C THR A 549 -12.11 11.40 -3.53
N ALA A 550 -12.17 12.69 -3.19
CA ALA A 550 -11.10 13.65 -3.45
C ALA A 550 -10.84 14.45 -2.18
N THR A 551 -9.58 14.83 -1.98
CA THR A 551 -9.16 15.59 -0.80
C THR A 551 -8.43 16.87 -1.17
N ASP A 552 -8.57 17.88 -0.32
CA ASP A 552 -7.75 19.08 -0.32
C ASP A 552 -7.30 19.35 1.12
N THR A 553 -6.04 19.72 1.33
CA THR A 553 -5.47 19.86 2.66
C THR A 553 -4.74 21.18 2.78
N VAL A 554 -5.05 21.93 3.84
CA VAL A 554 -4.37 23.16 4.21
C VAL A 554 -3.94 23.10 5.67
N THR A 555 -2.92 23.88 6.01
CA THR A 555 -2.46 24.07 7.37
C THR A 555 -2.72 25.50 7.84
N TYR A 556 -3.03 25.67 9.13
CA TYR A 556 -3.05 26.98 9.76
C TYR A 556 -2.45 26.94 11.16
N GLU A 557 -1.91 28.07 11.60
CA GLU A 557 -1.25 28.24 12.87
C GLU A 557 -2.10 29.10 13.81
N VAL A 558 -2.37 28.60 15.01
CA VAL A 558 -3.02 29.37 16.06
C VAL A 558 -1.97 29.85 17.05
N GLY A 559 -1.81 31.16 17.16
CA GLY A 559 -0.84 31.77 18.06
C GLY A 559 -1.07 31.43 19.55
N PRO A 560 -0.03 31.51 20.40
CA PRO A 560 -0.15 31.19 21.83
C PRO A 560 -1.20 32.08 22.49
N GLY A 561 -2.22 31.46 23.10
CA GLY A 561 -3.17 32.13 23.97
C GLY A 561 -2.45 32.91 25.07
N CYS A 562 -2.80 34.19 25.29
CA CYS A 562 -2.17 35.04 26.30
C CYS A 562 -2.59 34.58 27.70
N ILE A 563 -1.86 33.63 28.29
CA ILE A 563 -1.88 33.34 29.73
C ILE A 563 -0.99 34.37 30.40
N ALA A 564 -1.56 35.40 31.03
CA ALA A 564 -0.76 36.39 31.74
C ALA A 564 -0.36 35.82 33.11
N GLU A 565 0.92 35.50 33.33
CA GLU A 565 1.41 35.24 34.68
C GLU A 565 1.39 36.54 35.53
N GLY A 566 0.24 36.91 36.09
CA GLY A 566 0.14 37.89 37.19
C GLY A 566 -0.65 39.19 36.95
N VAL A 567 -0.48 40.13 37.90
CA VAL A 567 -1.12 41.46 37.92
C VAL A 567 -0.08 42.59 37.75
N THR A 568 -0.35 43.55 36.86
CA THR A 568 0.56 44.68 36.57
C THR A 568 -0.09 46.02 36.91
N LEU A 569 0.65 46.87 37.64
CA LEU A 569 0.28 48.28 37.87
C LEU A 569 1.01 49.16 36.86
N ALA A 570 0.29 49.63 35.85
CA ALA A 570 0.83 50.38 34.73
C ALA A 570 1.07 51.86 35.05
N SER A 571 0.19 52.49 35.83
CA SER A 571 0.33 53.91 36.18
C SER A 571 -0.25 54.28 37.54
N ALA A 572 0.37 55.26 38.19
CA ALA A 572 -0.09 55.90 39.41
C ALA A 572 -0.01 57.43 39.23
N GLU A 573 -1.15 58.05 38.96
CA GLU A 573 -1.25 59.45 38.55
C GLU A 573 -1.80 60.33 39.70
N PRO A 574 -1.02 61.30 40.21
CA PRO A 574 -1.50 62.26 41.20
C PRO A 574 -2.62 63.15 40.64
N ARG A 575 -3.75 63.20 41.35
CA ARG A 575 -4.92 64.07 41.06
C ARG A 575 -5.31 64.83 42.33
N GLY A 576 -4.53 65.88 42.65
CA GLY A 576 -4.77 66.73 43.83
C GLY A 576 -4.60 65.98 45.15
N ARG A 577 -5.72 65.72 45.85
CA ARG A 577 -5.77 64.92 47.10
C ARG A 577 -5.96 63.42 46.86
N LYS A 578 -6.08 62.97 45.60
CA LYS A 578 -6.24 61.57 45.20
C LYS A 578 -5.11 61.09 44.29
N VAL A 579 -5.00 59.77 44.11
CA VAL A 579 -4.13 59.12 43.11
C VAL A 579 -4.98 58.15 42.30
N ARG A 580 -4.99 58.32 40.97
CA ARG A 580 -5.62 57.38 40.04
C ARG A 580 -4.64 56.27 39.70
N LEU A 581 -5.05 55.02 39.83
CA LEU A 581 -4.28 53.84 39.51
C LEU A 581 -4.88 53.15 38.30
N LEU A 582 -4.04 52.80 37.34
CA LEU A 582 -4.41 51.97 36.19
C LEU A 582 -3.48 50.77 36.15
N GLY A 583 -4.04 49.59 36.07
CA GLY A 583 -3.34 48.33 35.93
C GLY A 583 -4.14 47.34 35.10
N ALA A 584 -3.67 46.11 35.03
CA ALA A 584 -4.40 45.01 34.41
C ALA A 584 -3.98 43.67 35.01
N ALA A 585 -4.84 42.69 34.82
CA ALA A 585 -4.64 41.27 35.12
C ALA A 585 -5.17 40.44 33.94
N ASP A 586 -5.03 39.13 34.05
CA ASP A 586 -5.60 38.17 33.11
C ASP A 586 -7.13 38.34 32.97
N PRO A 587 -7.70 38.39 31.75
CA PRO A 587 -9.14 38.49 31.53
C PRO A 587 -9.96 37.34 32.14
N SER A 588 -9.39 36.14 32.30
CA SER A 588 -10.05 35.02 33.00
C SER A 588 -10.39 35.34 34.46
N ARG A 589 -9.74 36.35 35.04
CA ARG A 589 -9.95 36.83 36.42
C ARG A 589 -11.02 37.92 36.51
N ALA A 590 -11.81 38.12 35.46
CA ALA A 590 -12.91 39.07 35.44
C ALA A 590 -13.82 38.90 36.67
N GLY A 591 -14.17 40.01 37.33
CA GLY A 591 -14.96 40.01 38.56
C GLY A 591 -14.17 39.74 39.84
N GLU A 592 -12.93 39.24 39.75
CA GLU A 592 -12.10 39.07 40.95
C GLU A 592 -11.80 40.41 41.65
N ARG A 593 -11.69 40.34 42.98
CA ARG A 593 -11.48 41.52 43.82
C ARG A 593 -9.99 41.91 43.84
N VAL A 594 -9.72 43.17 43.52
CA VAL A 594 -8.39 43.76 43.57
C VAL A 594 -8.20 44.51 44.90
N LYS A 595 -7.15 44.18 45.66
CA LYS A 595 -6.69 44.98 46.80
C LYS A 595 -5.67 46.01 46.34
N VAL A 596 -5.84 47.26 46.74
CA VAL A 596 -4.89 48.35 46.47
C VAL A 596 -4.04 48.59 47.71
N LEU A 597 -2.72 48.45 47.59
CA LEU A 597 -1.80 48.69 48.68
C LEU A 597 -1.09 50.04 48.51
N LEU A 598 -1.02 50.83 49.59
CA LEU A 598 -0.19 52.01 49.76
C LEU A 598 0.86 51.71 50.83
N ASN A 599 2.14 51.73 50.46
CA ASN A 599 3.26 51.36 51.34
C ASN A 599 3.05 50.02 52.06
N GLY A 600 2.49 49.03 51.35
CA GLY A 600 2.23 47.69 51.86
C GLY A 600 0.93 47.53 52.68
N ARG A 601 0.23 48.62 53.00
CA ARG A 601 -1.06 48.58 53.71
C ARG A 601 -2.22 48.79 52.74
N GLN A 602 -3.33 48.09 52.95
CA GLN A 602 -4.52 48.27 52.11
C GLN A 602 -5.07 49.69 52.25
N ALA A 603 -5.27 50.35 51.11
CA ALA A 603 -5.75 51.74 51.02
C ALA A 603 -6.98 51.90 50.11
N GLY A 604 -7.42 50.82 49.48
CA GLY A 604 -8.63 50.77 48.66
C GLY A 604 -8.84 49.39 48.03
N THR A 605 -9.91 49.27 47.27
CA THR A 605 -10.28 48.07 46.50
C THR A 605 -10.73 48.45 45.08
N SER A 606 -10.75 47.46 44.20
CA SER A 606 -11.31 47.52 42.84
C SER A 606 -11.77 46.11 42.45
N THR A 607 -12.25 45.94 41.24
CA THR A 607 -12.43 44.64 40.57
C THR A 607 -11.61 44.62 39.27
N VAL A 608 -11.35 43.41 38.78
CA VAL A 608 -10.85 43.18 37.41
C VAL A 608 -12.05 43.28 36.47
N ALA A 609 -11.99 44.17 35.49
CA ALA A 609 -13.01 44.26 34.45
C ALA A 609 -12.94 43.05 33.51
N VAL A 610 -13.99 42.83 32.71
CA VAL A 610 -14.08 41.69 31.78
C VAL A 610 -12.93 41.65 30.77
N GLU A 611 -12.38 42.80 30.41
CA GLU A 611 -11.23 42.97 29.54
C GLU A 611 -9.87 42.94 30.27
N GLY A 612 -9.85 42.52 31.54
CA GLY A 612 -8.65 42.47 32.40
C GLY A 612 -8.21 43.81 32.96
N LEU A 613 -8.89 44.93 32.63
CA LEU A 613 -8.53 46.27 33.08
C LEU A 613 -8.82 46.47 34.58
N ILE A 614 -7.90 47.13 35.29
CA ILE A 614 -8.07 47.55 36.68
C ILE A 614 -7.94 49.06 36.75
N GLN A 615 -9.01 49.75 37.13
CA GLN A 615 -9.02 51.19 37.30
C GLN A 615 -9.63 51.58 38.65
N THR A 616 -8.87 52.33 39.46
CA THR A 616 -9.35 52.79 40.78
C THR A 616 -8.69 54.09 41.20
N THR A 617 -9.26 54.77 42.18
CA THR A 617 -8.73 56.03 42.72
C THR A 617 -8.73 55.98 44.24
N ILE A 618 -7.56 56.21 44.84
CA ILE A 618 -7.40 56.21 46.31
C ILE A 618 -6.93 57.57 46.83
N ASN A 619 -7.04 57.80 48.13
CA ASN A 619 -6.54 59.02 48.76
C ASN A 619 -5.01 59.08 48.73
N ALA A 620 -4.47 60.25 48.35
CA ALA A 620 -3.04 60.49 48.41
C ALA A 620 -2.60 60.79 49.86
N PRO A 621 -1.35 60.48 50.24
CA PRO A 621 -0.81 60.91 51.54
C PRO A 621 -0.94 62.43 51.75
N ARG A 622 -1.18 62.87 53.00
CA ARG A 622 -1.47 64.29 53.30
C ARG A 622 -0.28 65.23 53.07
N SER A 623 0.94 64.81 53.41
CA SER A 623 2.14 65.67 53.31
C SER A 623 2.89 65.51 51.98
N LYS A 624 3.53 66.59 51.51
CA LYS A 624 4.38 66.57 50.29
C LYS A 624 5.49 65.51 50.37
N ARG A 625 6.12 65.36 51.55
CA ARG A 625 7.16 64.34 51.81
C ARG A 625 6.60 62.92 51.69
N ALA A 626 5.43 62.65 52.29
CA ALA A 626 4.79 61.35 52.21
C ALA A 626 4.32 61.00 50.79
N LYS A 627 3.81 61.99 50.02
CA LYS A 627 3.46 61.77 48.60
C LYS A 627 4.65 61.33 47.76
N LYS A 628 5.85 61.88 48.00
CA LYS A 628 7.09 61.52 47.28
C LYS A 628 7.62 60.13 47.64
N ALA A 629 7.36 59.67 48.87
CA ALA A 629 7.79 58.37 49.37
C ALA A 629 6.79 57.23 49.09
N ALA A 630 5.55 57.54 48.70
CA ALA A 630 4.49 56.57 48.51
C ALA A 630 4.73 55.59 47.35
N GLY A 631 4.65 54.29 47.66
CA GLY A 631 4.60 53.19 46.70
C GLY A 631 3.22 52.55 46.65
N TYR A 632 2.73 52.28 45.45
CA TYR A 632 1.43 51.69 45.18
C TYR A 632 1.58 50.29 44.58
N ARG A 633 0.70 49.35 44.94
CA ARG A 633 0.61 48.01 44.33
C ARG A 633 -0.85 47.57 44.17
N LEU A 634 -1.08 46.69 43.21
CA LEU A 634 -2.31 45.93 43.07
C LEU A 634 -2.07 44.49 43.53
N VAL A 635 -3.08 43.89 44.16
CA VAL A 635 -3.09 42.47 44.52
C VAL A 635 -4.39 41.84 44.05
N VAL A 636 -4.28 40.79 43.24
CA VAL A 636 -5.40 39.98 42.73
C VAL A 636 -5.06 38.55 43.10
N ASP A 637 -5.92 37.92 43.91
CA ASP A 637 -5.77 36.52 44.30
C ASP A 637 -4.33 36.13 44.73
N GLY A 638 -3.77 36.90 45.67
CA GLY A 638 -2.41 36.67 46.19
C GLY A 638 -1.27 37.19 45.30
N MET A 639 -1.47 37.33 43.99
CA MET A 639 -0.48 37.86 43.05
C MET A 639 -0.28 39.36 43.26
N ARG A 640 0.96 39.84 43.19
CA ARG A 640 1.31 41.24 43.51
C ARG A 640 1.98 41.93 42.33
N SER A 641 1.52 43.13 42.00
CA SER A 641 2.20 43.97 41.01
C SER A 641 3.52 44.51 41.54
N GLN A 642 4.40 44.95 40.64
CA GLN A 642 5.55 45.78 41.01
C GLN A 642 5.10 47.05 41.73
N THR A 643 5.93 47.55 42.66
CA THR A 643 5.67 48.83 43.33
C THR A 643 5.87 49.97 42.34
N LEU A 644 4.84 50.79 42.16
CA LEU A 644 4.96 52.02 41.37
C LEU A 644 4.89 53.25 42.27
N LYS A 645 5.74 54.26 42.01
CA LYS A 645 5.64 55.58 42.65
C LYS A 645 4.74 56.47 41.82
N ALA A 646 3.95 57.32 42.49
CA ALA A 646 3.10 58.26 41.77
C ALA A 646 3.95 59.28 40.98
N SER A 647 3.64 59.46 39.70
CA SER A 647 4.38 60.35 38.80
C SER A 647 3.44 61.33 38.12
N ALA A 648 3.79 62.62 38.17
CA ALA A 648 3.14 63.69 37.41
C ALA A 648 3.92 64.04 36.12
N GLY A 649 4.82 63.14 35.68
CA GLY A 649 5.70 63.37 34.54
C GLY A 649 4.95 63.52 33.21
N ILE A 650 3.78 62.89 33.08
CA ILE A 650 2.94 62.95 31.88
C ILE A 650 1.49 63.18 32.28
N ARG A 651 0.81 64.09 31.58
CA ARG A 651 -0.62 64.33 31.73
C ARG A 651 -1.33 64.11 30.39
N ILE A 652 -2.33 63.25 30.36
CA ILE A 652 -3.20 63.12 29.19
C ILE A 652 -4.06 64.37 29.07
N LEU A 653 -4.05 65.01 27.90
CA LEU A 653 -4.86 66.19 27.58
C LEU A 653 -6.17 65.78 26.91
N SER A 654 -6.12 64.82 25.99
CA SER A 654 -7.30 64.24 25.34
C SER A 654 -6.98 62.83 24.84
N ARG A 655 -8.02 62.00 24.71
CA ARG A 655 -7.99 60.67 24.09
C ARG A 655 -9.17 60.61 23.12
N LYS A 656 -8.91 60.26 21.86
CA LYS A 656 -9.94 60.05 20.84
C LYS A 656 -9.89 58.58 20.42
N PRO A 657 -10.91 57.78 20.76
CA PRO A 657 -11.05 56.42 20.24
C PRO A 657 -11.13 56.41 18.71
N LEU A 658 -10.47 55.44 18.09
CA LEU A 658 -10.56 55.05 16.68
C LEU A 658 -10.92 53.55 16.63
N PRO A 659 -11.38 53.01 15.48
CA PRO A 659 -11.77 51.60 15.38
C PRO A 659 -10.67 50.62 15.80
N ASP A 660 -9.42 50.94 15.49
CA ASP A 660 -8.25 50.05 15.64
C ASP A 660 -7.13 50.67 16.52
N ALA A 661 -7.37 51.85 17.10
CA ALA A 661 -6.39 52.53 17.95
C ALA A 661 -7.02 53.60 18.85
N ASP A 662 -6.21 54.19 19.73
CA ASP A 662 -6.54 55.41 20.45
C ASP A 662 -5.59 56.55 20.08
N LEU A 663 -6.12 57.68 19.60
CA LEU A 663 -5.31 58.88 19.41
C LEU A 663 -5.19 59.64 20.73
N VAL A 664 -4.02 59.56 21.36
CA VAL A 664 -3.74 60.16 22.67
C VAL A 664 -2.91 61.42 22.52
N LYS A 665 -3.45 62.55 22.98
CA LYS A 665 -2.71 63.82 23.13
C LYS A 665 -2.27 63.98 24.57
N ALA A 666 -0.98 64.12 24.80
CA ALA A 666 -0.41 64.19 26.15
C ALA A 666 0.63 65.31 26.29
N LYS A 667 0.86 65.74 27.53
CA LYS A 667 1.85 66.76 27.91
C LYS A 667 2.91 66.18 28.83
N LEU A 668 4.16 66.28 28.42
CA LEU A 668 5.35 65.97 29.21
C LEU A 668 5.74 67.15 30.10
N ALA A 669 5.93 66.92 31.40
CA ALA A 669 6.32 67.94 32.36
C ALA A 669 7.81 68.34 32.20
N GLY A 670 8.14 69.60 32.54
CA GLY A 670 9.53 70.08 32.61
C GLY A 670 10.23 70.29 31.25
N VAL A 671 9.48 70.41 30.16
CA VAL A 671 10.01 70.63 28.81
C VAL A 671 10.04 72.12 28.46
N LYS A 672 11.17 72.61 27.93
CA LYS A 672 11.35 74.00 27.45
C LYS A 672 11.78 74.14 25.98
N LYS A 673 12.06 73.02 25.29
CA LYS A 673 12.50 72.97 23.87
C LYS A 673 11.73 71.87 23.13
N LYS A 674 11.60 71.95 21.79
CA LYS A 674 11.03 70.86 20.97
C LYS A 674 12.01 69.67 20.91
N GLY A 675 11.51 68.46 20.69
CA GLY A 675 12.36 67.26 20.62
C GLY A 675 11.59 65.97 20.30
N ARG A 676 12.28 64.83 20.45
CA ARG A 676 11.72 63.48 20.25
C ARG A 676 11.81 62.67 21.55
N LEU A 677 10.89 61.74 21.72
CA LEU A 677 10.88 60.73 22.78
C LEU A 677 10.62 59.36 22.17
N THR A 678 11.06 58.30 22.86
CA THR A 678 10.72 56.94 22.47
C THR A 678 9.45 56.52 23.20
N LEU A 679 8.36 56.29 22.47
CA LEU A 679 7.18 55.61 22.98
C LEU A 679 7.44 54.10 22.91
N ARG A 680 7.44 53.45 24.07
CA ARG A 680 7.62 52.01 24.23
C ARG A 680 6.28 51.40 24.63
N THR A 681 5.84 50.38 23.92
CA THR A 681 4.68 49.58 24.26
C THR A 681 5.11 48.20 24.72
N ARG A 682 4.39 47.64 25.68
CA ARG A 682 4.59 46.29 26.21
C ARG A 682 3.24 45.61 26.36
N PRO A 683 3.07 44.39 25.82
CA PRO A 683 1.95 43.54 26.20
C PRO A 683 1.95 43.34 27.72
N LEU A 684 0.76 43.30 28.30
CA LEU A 684 0.58 43.10 29.74
C LEU A 684 0.94 41.68 30.19
N CYS A 685 0.86 40.68 29.29
CA CYS A 685 1.28 39.30 29.51
C CYS A 685 2.80 39.03 29.31
N GLY A 686 3.63 40.07 29.14
CA GLY A 686 5.07 39.90 28.86
C GLY A 686 5.36 39.79 27.36
N GLY A 687 6.66 39.74 27.00
CA GLY A 687 7.11 39.74 25.60
C GLY A 687 7.94 40.97 25.18
N PRO A 688 8.49 40.97 23.96
CA PRO A 688 9.37 42.02 23.48
C PRO A 688 8.63 43.36 23.40
N ALA A 689 9.26 44.39 23.94
CA ALA A 689 8.68 45.72 23.94
C ALA A 689 8.98 46.41 22.60
N THR A 690 7.96 46.76 21.82
CA THR A 690 8.17 47.56 20.63
C THR A 690 8.32 49.03 21.00
N SER A 691 9.07 49.78 20.18
CA SER A 691 9.42 51.17 20.46
C SER A 691 9.39 51.99 19.19
N ARG A 692 8.82 53.19 19.24
CA ARG A 692 8.86 54.15 18.12
C ARG A 692 9.10 55.57 18.60
N GLN A 693 9.61 56.42 17.71
CA GLN A 693 9.90 57.81 18.02
C GLN A 693 8.66 58.69 17.85
N VAL A 694 8.37 59.55 18.85
CA VAL A 694 7.26 60.52 18.81
C VAL A 694 7.82 61.92 19.08
N SER A 695 7.42 62.89 18.26
CA SER A 695 7.84 64.30 18.40
C SER A 695 6.96 65.06 19.38
N PHE A 696 7.55 66.01 20.12
CA PHE A 696 6.82 66.94 21.00
C PHE A 696 7.24 68.39 20.76
N ASN A 697 6.32 69.33 20.99
CA ASN A 697 6.54 70.76 20.76
C ASN A 697 7.24 71.47 21.95
N ARG A 698 7.52 72.78 21.83
CA ARG A 698 8.15 73.59 22.91
C ARG A 698 7.39 73.63 24.23
N ARG A 699 6.09 73.29 24.23
CA ARG A 699 5.22 73.17 25.42
C ARG A 699 5.18 71.73 25.98
N GLY A 700 5.96 70.81 25.42
CA GLY A 700 6.00 69.39 25.81
C GLY A 700 4.79 68.58 25.34
N ILE A 701 3.99 69.08 24.41
CA ILE A 701 2.78 68.39 23.92
C ILE A 701 3.16 67.46 22.77
N PHE A 702 2.67 66.22 22.82
CA PHE A 702 2.77 65.23 21.74
C PHE A 702 1.42 64.54 21.51
N THR A 703 1.29 63.96 20.33
CA THR A 703 0.17 63.08 19.95
C THR A 703 0.75 61.72 19.59
N ALA A 704 0.15 60.65 20.09
CA ALA A 704 0.53 59.28 19.79
C ALA A 704 -0.72 58.45 19.48
N ARG A 705 -0.72 57.75 18.35
CA ARG A 705 -1.74 56.76 17.99
C ARG A 705 -1.42 55.44 18.68
N LEU A 706 -2.11 55.06 19.74
CA LEU A 706 -1.84 53.83 20.48
C LEU A 706 -2.67 52.71 19.86
N ASP A 707 -2.03 51.80 19.13
CA ASP A 707 -2.73 50.74 18.39
C ASP A 707 -3.25 49.66 19.36
N PHE A 708 -4.46 49.15 19.10
CA PHE A 708 -4.98 47.98 19.81
C PHE A 708 -4.19 46.72 19.39
N GLY A 709 -4.41 45.62 20.10
CA GLY A 709 -4.14 44.29 19.55
C GLY A 709 -4.56 43.20 20.53
N THR A 710 -4.01 42.00 20.35
CA THR A 710 -4.47 40.75 20.99
C THR A 710 -4.30 40.67 22.50
N ALA A 711 -3.54 41.59 23.09
CA ALA A 711 -3.38 41.69 24.53
C ALA A 711 -3.54 43.14 24.97
N ALA A 712 -4.00 43.31 26.21
CA ALA A 712 -3.96 44.61 26.84
C ALA A 712 -2.51 45.13 26.87
N ARG A 713 -2.31 46.43 26.64
CA ARG A 713 -0.97 47.03 26.48
C ARG A 713 -0.72 48.15 27.47
N THR A 714 0.51 48.19 27.98
CA THR A 714 1.03 49.35 28.71
C THR A 714 1.97 50.16 27.85
N TYR A 715 1.95 51.46 28.06
CA TYR A 715 2.77 52.40 27.33
C TYR A 715 3.68 53.15 28.29
N SER A 716 4.92 53.36 27.90
CA SER A 716 5.88 54.20 28.61
C SER A 716 6.63 55.07 27.61
N ILE A 717 7.11 56.21 28.05
CA ILE A 717 8.03 57.03 27.26
C ILE A 717 9.44 56.89 27.85
N ARG A 718 10.45 56.85 26.99
CA ARG A 718 11.86 56.94 27.38
C ARG A 718 12.45 58.24 26.85
N ARG A 719 13.08 59.02 27.74
CA ARG A 719 13.78 60.26 27.40
C ARG A 719 14.97 60.48 28.35
N ALA A 720 16.15 60.75 27.78
CA ALA A 720 17.39 61.01 28.54
C ALA A 720 17.65 59.96 29.64
N GLY A 721 17.54 58.67 29.28
CA GLY A 721 17.72 57.54 30.20
C GLY A 721 16.56 57.26 31.17
N LYS A 722 15.60 58.17 31.34
CA LYS A 722 14.46 58.00 32.26
C LYS A 722 13.25 57.42 31.54
N SER A 723 12.61 56.40 32.13
CA SER A 723 11.32 55.87 31.69
C SER A 723 10.21 56.46 32.55
N LEU A 724 9.15 56.94 31.90
CA LEU A 724 7.94 57.45 32.56
C LEU A 724 6.74 56.67 32.02
N PRO A 725 5.88 56.12 32.90
CA PRO A 725 4.66 55.44 32.46
C PRO A 725 3.73 56.46 31.80
N LEU A 726 3.18 56.11 30.64
CA LEU A 726 2.05 56.80 30.03
C LEU A 726 0.80 56.29 30.75
N PRO A 727 -0.03 57.16 31.35
CA PRO A 727 -1.19 56.72 32.14
C PRO A 727 -2.36 56.35 31.22
N VAL A 728 -2.13 55.34 30.39
CA VAL A 728 -3.09 54.70 29.48
C VAL A 728 -2.80 53.21 29.50
N VAL A 729 -3.87 52.43 29.68
CA VAL A 729 -3.91 51.00 29.40
C VAL A 729 -4.93 50.83 28.29
N LEU A 730 -4.54 50.20 27.20
CA LEU A 730 -5.49 49.75 26.19
C LEU A 730 -5.86 48.31 26.49
N PRO A 731 -7.15 47.96 26.52
CA PRO A 731 -7.56 46.56 26.59
C PRO A 731 -7.14 45.83 25.31
N ALA A 732 -7.21 44.49 25.34
CA ALA A 732 -7.19 43.72 24.09
C ALA A 732 -8.36 44.19 23.21
N ALA A 733 -8.17 44.15 21.89
CA ALA A 733 -9.26 44.43 20.96
C ALA A 733 -10.40 43.45 21.26
N ARG A 734 -11.51 43.95 21.81
CA ARG A 734 -12.79 43.26 21.72
C ARG A 734 -13.42 43.75 20.44
N PHE A 735 -13.71 42.84 19.52
CA PHE A 735 -14.77 43.10 18.56
C PHE A 735 -15.99 43.47 19.39
N VAL A 736 -16.43 44.72 19.27
CA VAL A 736 -17.76 45.10 19.70
C VAL A 736 -18.67 44.30 18.76
N LEU A 737 -19.34 43.28 19.30
CA LEU A 737 -20.57 42.78 18.71
C LEU A 737 -21.48 44.00 18.58
N ILE A 738 -21.60 44.50 17.36
CA ILE A 738 -22.68 45.40 17.00
C ILE A 738 -23.83 44.45 16.74
N ASP A 739 -24.76 44.38 17.69
CA ASP A 739 -26.14 43.97 17.39
C ASP A 739 -26.74 44.90 16.33
#